data_AF-H2ZUX2-F1
#
_entry.id   AF-H2ZUX2-F1
#
_cell.length_a   1.000
_cell.length_b   1.000
_cell.length_c   1.000
_cell.angle_alpha   90.00
_cell.angle_beta   90.00
_cell.angle_gamma   90.00
#
_symmetry.space_group_name_H-M   'P 1'
#
loop_
_entity.id
_entity.type
_entity.pdbx_description
1 polymer ?
#
loop_
_entity_poly.entity_id
_entity_poly.type
_entity_poly.pdbx_seq_one_letter_code
_entity_poly.pdbx_strand_id
1 'polypeptide(L)'
;MDPTRPSFRGAFAQRLGPRLQSPFPGEEARGRTLPFARGRSFQPDDWSSQQDQSQQRENTVAGLTCAMFRGLGFEPKAGDTPFKAHVPPLCRGFIGRGMFGDAQGDVKRDAPIQQAPSMVGDSGMQRAGAARGLSGGRGEMAASVAMLGRGSLGRGRAPPSSLSPPALVASRGPQPLPEIPADIPTVEVQEKEPLEKQGSKGIRSQVAVNLIKIHCQNEAVYQYHVTFSPNIECKSMRFGMLKEHKSVTGDVTAFDGSILYLPVKLEKAVSLKCQRRTDGSEVNLQIQMTKILEPNSDLCIPFYNVVFRRVMRILEMKLVGRDFFDPASAIVLHQHRLQIWPGYSANIKRTDGGLFLIADVSHKVIRNDSVLDVMHAIYQQSRQNFQDECTKQLIGTIIITRYNNRTYRIDDIDWNKSPRHSFTMADGTEITFLDYYSKNYGITIKEMDQPLLIHRPKIKRGPEGQILKGEILLLPELSFMTGIPEKMRKDFRAMKDLTQQINLGPEQHRMTLNKLLQRIDKSEASCTELMRWGLVLDKEIIRTEGRILPVEKVSLNNVSFMVSSDVNWSREVTRDASIHAVPLNHWALFYTKRCADQARELATTLMRVAGPIGMKVNQPAWVELKDDRTETYVRNIKSQCGAEGRLQMVVCIIVGDRDDLYSAIKKLCCVQFPIPSQVINARTISQSAKLKSIAQKILLQINCKIGGELWRVDIPLRSLMIIGMDVYHDPSRGMRSVLGFTASINSTLTKWYSRVVFQMPNQEIMDSLKLCLVSSLQKFHEVNHFLPEKIIVYRDGVSDGQLKTVADYEIPQLQKCFTTFENYHPKMVVIVVQKRISTNIYSVSGGRFETPPPGTVIDHTVTNRGWVDFFLLAHHVRQGCGIPTHYVCVLNTANLSPDHMQRLTYKLCHMYWNWPGTIRVPAPCKYAHRLAFLSGQTLHHEPHRALCEFLFFL
;
A
#
# COMPACT_ATOMS: atom_id res chain seq x y z
N MET A 1 55.82 -8.30 3.99
CA MET A 1 57.22 -8.33 3.53
C MET A 1 57.95 -9.35 4.40
N ASP A 2 58.76 -10.28 3.90
CA ASP A 2 58.80 -10.90 2.56
C ASP A 2 59.73 -12.15 2.64
N PRO A 3 60.02 -12.87 1.55
CA PRO A 3 59.15 -13.76 0.77
C PRO A 3 59.42 -15.25 1.10
N THR A 4 58.64 -16.17 0.52
CA THR A 4 59.21 -17.43 -0.04
C THR A 4 58.26 -18.18 -0.97
N ARG A 5 58.83 -18.69 -2.07
CA ARG A 5 58.33 -19.77 -2.94
C ARG A 5 59.36 -20.92 -2.81
N PRO A 6 59.05 -22.20 -3.10
CA PRO A 6 58.79 -22.63 -4.47
C PRO A 6 57.84 -23.86 -4.60
N SER A 7 57.97 -24.59 -5.71
CA SER A 7 57.18 -25.77 -6.13
C SER A 7 58.11 -26.93 -6.51
N PHE A 8 57.66 -28.21 -6.45
CA PHE A 8 57.77 -29.18 -7.58
C PHE A 8 56.95 -30.48 -7.36
N ARG A 9 57.16 -31.52 -8.20
CA ARG A 9 56.29 -32.69 -8.48
C ARG A 9 56.53 -33.95 -7.62
N GLY A 10 55.54 -34.85 -7.59
CA GLY A 10 55.64 -36.27 -7.18
C GLY A 10 54.61 -37.15 -7.93
N ALA A 11 54.85 -38.46 -8.06
CA ALA A 11 54.68 -39.17 -9.34
C ALA A 11 54.19 -40.66 -9.28
N PHE A 12 54.21 -41.33 -10.45
CA PHE A 12 54.12 -42.78 -10.74
C PHE A 12 52.74 -43.48 -10.97
N ALA A 13 52.77 -44.40 -11.95
CA ALA A 13 51.68 -45.20 -12.54
C ALA A 13 51.54 -46.59 -11.86
N GLN A 14 50.60 -47.49 -12.21
CA GLN A 14 50.69 -48.35 -13.42
C GLN A 14 49.44 -49.25 -13.72
N ARG A 15 49.23 -49.50 -15.03
CA ARG A 15 48.91 -50.79 -15.73
C ARG A 15 47.50 -51.46 -15.81
N LEU A 16 47.19 -51.79 -17.09
CA LEU A 16 46.50 -52.97 -17.68
C LEU A 16 44.95 -52.96 -17.89
N GLY A 17 44.52 -53.61 -18.99
CA GLY A 17 43.14 -53.62 -19.57
C GLY A 17 42.51 -55.02 -19.59
N PRO A 18 41.95 -55.58 -20.72
CA PRO A 18 42.06 -55.15 -22.15
C PRO A 18 40.79 -55.36 -23.05
N ARG A 19 40.93 -55.08 -24.39
CA ARG A 19 40.12 -55.58 -25.55
C ARG A 19 38.64 -55.12 -25.69
N LEU A 20 38.01 -55.03 -26.89
CA LEU A 20 38.44 -54.86 -28.31
C LEU A 20 37.22 -54.43 -29.20
N GLN A 21 37.48 -54.15 -30.49
CA GLN A 21 36.56 -54.13 -31.67
C GLN A 21 35.60 -52.95 -31.96
N SER A 22 35.64 -52.57 -33.24
CA SER A 22 34.64 -51.87 -34.12
C SER A 22 34.41 -52.83 -35.35
N PRO A 23 33.69 -52.56 -36.50
CA PRO A 23 33.34 -51.27 -37.15
C PRO A 23 32.05 -51.14 -38.04
N PHE A 24 31.73 -49.88 -38.45
CA PHE A 24 31.10 -49.42 -39.74
C PHE A 24 29.69 -49.99 -40.21
N PRO A 25 29.14 -49.78 -41.46
CA PRO A 25 28.02 -48.81 -41.69
C PRO A 25 26.91 -49.19 -42.75
N GLY A 26 26.11 -48.21 -43.25
CA GLY A 26 25.25 -48.25 -44.48
C GLY A 26 23.73 -47.99 -44.24
N GLU A 27 22.78 -47.82 -45.20
CA GLU A 27 22.61 -47.28 -46.60
C GLU A 27 21.07 -47.31 -46.93
N GLU A 28 20.41 -46.80 -48.00
CA GLU A 28 20.65 -45.90 -49.17
C GLU A 28 20.45 -44.38 -48.80
N ALA A 29 20.50 -43.32 -49.62
CA ALA A 29 20.59 -43.02 -51.08
C ALA A 29 19.28 -42.61 -51.84
N ARG A 30 19.48 -41.95 -53.01
CA ARG A 30 18.51 -41.28 -53.96
C ARG A 30 17.89 -39.93 -53.49
N GLY A 31 17.70 -38.91 -54.34
CA GLY A 31 18.21 -38.65 -55.71
C GLY A 31 17.26 -37.87 -56.64
N ARG A 32 17.79 -36.87 -57.38
CA ARG A 32 17.10 -36.02 -58.41
C ARG A 32 16.09 -34.98 -57.84
N THR A 33 15.81 -33.80 -58.43
CA THR A 33 16.17 -33.22 -59.75
C THR A 33 16.17 -31.66 -59.73
N LEU A 34 16.94 -31.02 -60.62
CA LEU A 34 16.74 -29.63 -61.14
C LEU A 34 15.70 -29.66 -62.31
N PRO A 35 15.34 -28.59 -63.08
CA PRO A 35 15.88 -27.20 -63.20
C PRO A 35 14.81 -26.07 -63.39
N PHE A 36 15.20 -24.95 -64.04
CA PHE A 36 14.44 -23.74 -64.45
C PHE A 36 14.04 -22.74 -63.32
N ALA A 37 14.31 -21.42 -63.35
CA ALA A 37 14.77 -20.42 -64.35
C ALA A 37 13.69 -19.67 -65.17
N ARG A 38 13.99 -18.38 -65.46
CA ARG A 38 13.14 -17.24 -65.94
C ARG A 38 12.42 -16.48 -64.81
N GLY A 39 12.45 -15.15 -64.70
CA GLY A 39 13.30 -14.14 -65.36
C GLY A 39 12.55 -13.09 -66.21
N ARG A 40 12.64 -11.82 -65.77
CA ARG A 40 12.51 -10.52 -66.49
C ARG A 40 12.80 -9.44 -65.42
N SER A 41 13.76 -8.51 -65.48
CA SER A 41 14.31 -7.65 -66.54
C SER A 41 13.37 -6.51 -66.98
N PHE A 42 13.67 -5.27 -66.59
CA PHE A 42 14.16 -4.26 -67.55
C PHE A 42 14.83 -3.04 -66.84
N GLN A 43 15.94 -2.64 -67.46
CA GLN A 43 16.77 -1.42 -67.47
C GLN A 43 16.12 -0.04 -67.11
N PRO A 44 16.91 1.05 -66.85
CA PRO A 44 18.00 1.56 -67.71
C PRO A 44 19.41 1.78 -67.11
N ASP A 45 20.39 1.43 -67.92
CA ASP A 45 21.46 2.25 -68.52
C ASP A 45 22.57 2.93 -67.66
N ASP A 46 23.73 2.27 -67.71
CA ASP A 46 24.98 2.75 -68.32
C ASP A 46 25.98 3.75 -67.66
N TRP A 47 27.19 3.21 -67.48
CA TRP A 47 28.55 3.78 -67.59
C TRP A 47 28.86 5.17 -67.02
N SER A 48 29.69 5.18 -65.97
CA SER A 48 31.16 5.27 -66.22
C SER A 48 31.95 4.92 -64.95
N SER A 49 33.22 4.54 -65.13
CA SER A 49 34.07 4.00 -64.05
C SER A 49 35.49 4.53 -64.11
N GLN A 50 36.05 4.99 -63.00
CA GLN A 50 37.50 4.93 -62.79
C GLN A 50 37.91 4.90 -61.30
N GLN A 51 38.56 3.78 -60.96
CA GLN A 51 39.70 3.62 -60.05
C GLN A 51 39.78 4.38 -58.71
N ASP A 52 39.65 3.59 -57.63
CA ASP A 52 40.77 3.23 -56.75
C ASP A 52 41.48 4.33 -55.93
N GLN A 53 41.28 4.31 -54.61
CA GLN A 53 42.30 3.75 -53.69
C GLN A 53 41.76 3.57 -52.26
N SER A 54 42.48 2.75 -51.48
CA SER A 54 42.12 2.42 -50.08
C SER A 54 43.19 2.90 -49.11
N GLN A 55 42.78 3.38 -47.93
CA GLN A 55 43.50 3.14 -46.67
C GLN A 55 42.65 3.46 -45.43
N GLN A 56 43.09 2.94 -44.28
CA GLN A 56 42.34 2.92 -43.02
C GLN A 56 42.52 4.21 -42.20
N ARG A 57 41.55 4.51 -41.33
CA ARG A 57 41.82 5.09 -40.00
C ARG A 57 40.72 4.73 -39.00
N GLU A 58 41.11 4.68 -37.73
CA GLU A 58 40.28 4.17 -36.62
C GLU A 58 39.24 5.20 -36.17
N ASN A 59 38.07 4.73 -35.71
CA ASN A 59 36.93 5.59 -35.37
C ASN A 59 36.73 5.70 -33.85
N THR A 60 37.02 6.87 -33.28
CA THR A 60 36.94 7.12 -31.83
C THR A 60 35.54 7.56 -31.39
N VAL A 61 34.87 6.77 -30.54
CA VAL A 61 33.51 7.09 -30.05
C VAL A 61 33.58 8.08 -28.87
N ALA A 62 33.76 9.38 -29.18
CA ALA A 62 33.86 10.45 -28.18
C ALA A 62 33.02 11.72 -28.48
N GLY A 63 32.52 11.90 -29.71
CA GLY A 63 31.98 13.20 -30.17
C GLY A 63 30.51 13.54 -29.88
N LEU A 64 29.75 12.69 -29.17
CA LEU A 64 28.27 12.78 -29.14
C LEU A 64 27.63 13.40 -27.89
N THR A 65 28.36 13.59 -26.78
CA THR A 65 27.77 14.08 -25.50
C THR A 65 27.61 15.61 -25.47
N CYS A 66 28.68 16.34 -25.77
CA CYS A 66 28.78 17.80 -25.65
C CYS A 66 27.74 18.61 -26.48
N ALA A 67 27.07 17.96 -27.44
CA ALA A 67 26.12 18.59 -28.36
C ALA A 67 24.65 18.56 -27.90
N MET A 68 24.31 18.02 -26.73
CA MET A 68 22.89 17.86 -26.33
C MET A 68 22.28 19.03 -25.54
N PHE A 69 23.12 19.84 -24.87
CA PHE A 69 22.66 20.95 -24.01
C PHE A 69 23.03 22.35 -24.56
N ARG A 70 23.82 22.43 -25.63
CA ARG A 70 24.20 23.71 -26.27
C ARG A 70 23.28 24.02 -27.45
N GLY A 71 22.62 25.19 -27.41
CA GLY A 71 21.94 25.77 -28.57
C GLY A 71 20.42 25.96 -28.43
N LEU A 72 19.96 26.67 -27.40
CA LEU A 72 18.60 27.24 -27.33
C LEU A 72 18.67 28.69 -26.78
N GLY A 73 19.18 29.61 -27.60
CA GLY A 73 19.28 31.03 -27.25
C GLY A 73 18.16 31.86 -27.88
N PHE A 74 17.37 32.53 -27.04
CA PHE A 74 16.52 33.67 -27.42
C PHE A 74 16.42 34.64 -26.23
N GLU A 75 16.46 35.94 -26.52
CA GLU A 75 16.33 36.99 -25.51
C GLU A 75 14.86 37.17 -25.07
N PRO A 76 14.60 37.56 -23.81
CA PRO A 76 13.24 37.76 -23.32
C PRO A 76 12.66 39.10 -23.80
N LYS A 77 11.59 39.05 -24.60
CA LYS A 77 10.65 40.18 -24.74
C LYS A 77 9.46 39.98 -23.80
N ALA A 78 9.10 41.03 -23.07
CA ALA A 78 7.92 41.05 -22.22
C ALA A 78 6.63 41.04 -23.07
N GLY A 79 5.61 40.32 -22.61
CA GLY A 79 4.31 40.22 -23.25
C GLY A 79 3.35 39.40 -22.39
N ASP A 80 2.10 39.86 -22.26
CA ASP A 80 1.11 39.34 -21.33
C ASP A 80 0.26 38.18 -21.91
N THR A 81 -0.58 37.59 -21.04
CA THR A 81 -1.70 36.64 -21.35
C THR A 81 -1.33 35.19 -21.73
N PRO A 82 -2.29 34.23 -21.71
CA PRO A 82 -3.23 33.93 -20.61
C PRO A 82 -3.28 32.42 -20.26
N PHE A 83 -4.17 32.04 -19.34
CA PHE A 83 -4.48 30.65 -18.97
C PHE A 83 -4.61 29.69 -20.17
N LYS A 84 -3.78 28.62 -20.20
CA LYS A 84 -4.04 27.39 -20.95
C LYS A 84 -3.77 26.16 -20.08
N ALA A 85 -4.75 25.27 -19.98
CA ALA A 85 -4.65 24.04 -19.20
C ALA A 85 -3.94 22.94 -20.00
N HIS A 86 -2.87 22.38 -19.44
CA HIS A 86 -2.18 21.21 -19.99
C HIS A 86 -2.40 19.98 -19.11
N VAL A 87 -2.53 18.80 -19.75
CA VAL A 87 -2.89 17.53 -19.11
C VAL A 87 -1.63 16.64 -19.00
N PRO A 88 -1.11 16.34 -17.79
CA PRO A 88 0.06 15.48 -17.61
C PRO A 88 -0.31 13.98 -17.46
N PRO A 89 0.61 13.04 -17.79
CA PRO A 89 0.35 11.59 -17.82
C PRO A 89 0.31 10.92 -16.42
N LEU A 90 0.38 9.57 -16.38
CA LEU A 90 -0.04 8.75 -15.24
C LEU A 90 1.11 8.10 -14.42
N CYS A 91 1.00 8.26 -13.10
CA CYS A 91 1.22 7.29 -12.02
C CYS A 91 2.52 6.46 -11.91
N ARG A 92 3.08 6.43 -10.68
CA ARG A 92 3.83 5.28 -10.13
C ARG A 92 3.42 4.96 -8.69
N GLY A 93 3.22 3.67 -8.39
CA GLY A 93 3.02 3.17 -7.03
C GLY A 93 4.30 2.56 -6.43
N PHE A 94 4.45 2.72 -5.10
CA PHE A 94 5.37 1.93 -4.28
C PHE A 94 4.99 0.45 -4.33
N ILE A 95 5.99 -0.44 -4.32
CA ILE A 95 5.78 -1.89 -4.29
C ILE A 95 5.59 -2.31 -2.83
N GLY A 96 4.33 -2.47 -2.42
CA GLY A 96 4.00 -3.26 -1.24
C GLY A 96 3.95 -4.74 -1.60
N ARG A 97 4.49 -5.62 -0.75
CA ARG A 97 4.28 -7.08 -0.86
C ARG A 97 2.77 -7.37 -0.81
N GLY A 98 2.23 -8.06 -1.82
CA GLY A 98 0.82 -8.47 -1.84
C GLY A 98 0.03 -8.19 -3.13
N MET A 99 0.68 -8.02 -4.29
CA MET A 99 -0.01 -8.08 -5.59
C MET A 99 0.67 -9.08 -6.52
N PHE A 100 0.09 -10.27 -6.62
CA PHE A 100 0.39 -11.24 -7.68
C PHE A 100 -0.80 -11.33 -8.64
N GLY A 101 -0.51 -11.25 -9.94
CA GLY A 101 -1.49 -11.44 -11.00
C GLY A 101 -1.81 -12.92 -11.22
N ASP A 102 -2.88 -13.18 -11.97
CA ASP A 102 -3.33 -14.53 -12.29
C ASP A 102 -2.34 -15.26 -13.21
N ALA A 103 -1.51 -16.11 -12.62
CA ALA A 103 -0.79 -17.18 -13.31
C ALA A 103 -1.34 -18.52 -12.81
N GLN A 104 -2.13 -19.19 -13.67
CA GLN A 104 -2.46 -20.61 -13.51
C GLN A 104 -1.42 -21.46 -14.23
N GLY A 105 -0.93 -22.49 -13.56
CA GLY A 105 -0.15 -23.57 -14.14
C GLY A 105 -0.48 -24.84 -13.38
N ASP A 106 -1.29 -25.71 -13.99
CA ASP A 106 -1.73 -26.95 -13.35
C ASP A 106 -0.56 -27.95 -13.30
N VAL A 107 -0.30 -28.50 -12.11
CA VAL A 107 0.52 -29.71 -11.93
C VAL A 107 -0.29 -30.68 -11.09
N LYS A 108 -0.80 -31.74 -11.72
CA LYS A 108 -1.49 -32.82 -11.04
C LYS A 108 -0.52 -33.66 -10.20
N ARG A 109 -1.02 -34.20 -9.10
CA ARG A 109 -0.59 -35.48 -8.52
C ARG A 109 -1.83 -36.23 -8.06
N ASP A 110 -1.99 -37.46 -8.51
CA ASP A 110 -3.11 -38.34 -8.18
C ASP A 110 -2.64 -39.38 -7.14
N ALA A 111 -3.45 -39.63 -6.11
CA ALA A 111 -3.30 -40.72 -5.13
C ALA A 111 -4.68 -41.06 -4.52
N PRO A 112 -4.95 -42.32 -4.10
CA PRO A 112 -6.31 -42.83 -3.97
C PRO A 112 -6.97 -42.63 -2.60
N ILE A 113 -8.31 -42.75 -2.58
CA ILE A 113 -9.16 -42.79 -1.40
C ILE A 113 -9.71 -44.21 -1.23
N GLN A 114 -9.68 -44.77 -0.01
CA GLN A 114 -10.44 -45.96 0.37
C GLN A 114 -11.81 -45.58 0.96
N GLN A 115 -12.83 -46.42 0.77
CA GLN A 115 -14.19 -46.27 1.30
C GLN A 115 -14.52 -47.41 2.27
N ALA A 116 -15.30 -47.14 3.33
CA ALA A 116 -16.35 -47.99 3.93
C ALA A 116 -17.02 -47.21 5.12
N PRO A 117 -18.18 -47.62 5.69
CA PRO A 117 -19.46 -47.24 5.09
C PRO A 117 -20.55 -46.76 6.09
N SER A 118 -21.63 -46.20 5.54
CA SER A 118 -23.05 -46.24 5.98
C SER A 118 -23.47 -46.32 7.45
N MET A 119 -24.48 -45.52 7.84
CA MET A 119 -25.73 -46.04 8.42
C MET A 119 -26.91 -45.06 8.23
N VAL A 120 -28.14 -45.51 8.48
CA VAL A 120 -29.42 -44.85 8.12
C VAL A 120 -30.26 -44.50 9.36
N GLY A 121 -31.07 -43.44 9.29
CA GLY A 121 -32.12 -43.13 10.28
C GLY A 121 -33.15 -42.14 9.70
N ASP A 122 -34.44 -42.45 9.86
CA ASP A 122 -35.59 -41.74 9.26
C ASP A 122 -36.67 -41.45 10.34
N SER A 123 -37.67 -40.63 9.99
CA SER A 123 -38.85 -40.21 10.77
C SER A 123 -38.61 -39.29 11.99
N GLY A 124 -39.56 -38.43 12.41
CA GLY A 124 -40.80 -38.05 11.74
C GLY A 124 -41.76 -37.18 12.58
N MET A 125 -42.74 -36.60 11.88
CA MET A 125 -44.10 -36.23 12.36
C MET A 125 -44.36 -35.02 13.32
N GLN A 126 -45.00 -33.99 12.74
CA GLN A 126 -46.13 -33.16 13.23
C GLN A 126 -46.22 -32.66 14.70
N ARG A 127 -46.56 -31.36 14.84
CA ARG A 127 -47.81 -30.91 15.51
C ARG A 127 -48.27 -29.55 14.97
N ALA A 128 -49.52 -29.18 15.24
CA ALA A 128 -50.19 -28.02 14.65
C ALA A 128 -51.17 -27.33 15.61
N GLY A 129 -51.60 -26.10 15.26
CA GLY A 129 -52.94 -25.59 15.60
C GLY A 129 -53.04 -24.37 16.53
N ALA A 130 -53.66 -23.30 15.99
CA ALA A 130 -54.63 -22.40 16.65
C ALA A 130 -54.24 -21.55 17.89
N ALA A 131 -54.89 -20.41 18.20
CA ALA A 131 -55.64 -19.45 17.36
C ALA A 131 -55.88 -18.11 18.11
N ARG A 132 -56.18 -17.05 17.34
CA ARG A 132 -56.93 -15.81 17.64
C ARG A 132 -57.13 -15.33 19.10
N GLY A 133 -56.72 -14.08 19.35
CA GLY A 133 -57.42 -13.12 20.22
C GLY A 133 -57.84 -11.87 19.41
N LEU A 134 -58.84 -11.11 19.86
CA LEU A 134 -59.45 -9.98 19.12
C LEU A 134 -59.67 -8.74 20.02
N SER A 135 -60.12 -7.64 19.39
CA SER A 135 -60.39 -6.29 19.96
C SER A 135 -59.15 -5.44 20.30
N GLY A 136 -59.20 -4.11 20.22
CA GLY A 136 -60.24 -3.25 19.62
C GLY A 136 -60.32 -1.85 20.23
N GLY A 137 -60.17 -0.80 19.42
CA GLY A 137 -60.32 0.59 19.88
C GLY A 137 -60.21 1.61 18.73
N ARG A 138 -61.16 2.53 18.62
CA ARG A 138 -61.16 3.68 17.70
C ARG A 138 -60.77 4.95 18.45
N GLY A 139 -60.25 5.96 17.75
CA GLY A 139 -60.00 7.29 18.31
C GLY A 139 -59.41 8.28 17.32
N GLU A 140 -60.22 8.79 16.40
CA GLU A 140 -59.89 10.01 15.64
C GLU A 140 -60.46 11.25 16.35
N MET A 141 -59.69 12.33 16.43
CA MET A 141 -60.20 13.67 16.12
C MET A 141 -59.05 14.59 15.71
N ALA A 142 -59.33 15.57 14.86
CA ALA A 142 -58.38 16.56 14.38
C ALA A 142 -58.73 17.97 14.89
N ALA A 143 -57.72 18.83 15.03
CA ALA A 143 -57.89 20.27 15.13
C ALA A 143 -56.68 20.99 14.50
N SER A 144 -56.94 22.02 13.69
CA SER A 144 -55.95 22.96 13.15
C SER A 144 -55.99 24.27 13.95
N VAL A 145 -55.00 25.18 13.77
CA VAL A 145 -55.23 26.64 13.57
C VAL A 145 -53.92 27.45 13.43
N ALA A 146 -54.01 28.50 12.59
CA ALA A 146 -53.19 29.72 12.46
C ALA A 146 -51.67 29.68 12.21
N MET A 147 -51.27 30.39 11.14
CA MET A 147 -49.98 31.08 11.00
C MET A 147 -50.01 32.46 11.68
N LEU A 148 -48.82 33.00 12.04
CA LEU A 148 -48.35 34.40 11.94
C LEU A 148 -46.98 34.50 12.66
N GLY A 149 -46.00 35.33 12.26
CA GLY A 149 -45.89 36.26 11.15
C GLY A 149 -44.41 36.66 10.87
N ARG A 150 -44.18 37.66 10.01
CA ARG A 150 -42.82 38.15 9.66
C ARG A 150 -42.18 39.03 10.75
N GLY A 151 -40.85 39.00 10.87
CA GLY A 151 -40.02 40.00 11.53
C GLY A 151 -38.62 40.04 10.89
N SER A 152 -37.96 41.20 10.84
CA SER A 152 -36.67 41.38 10.14
C SER A 152 -35.83 42.53 10.68
N LEU A 153 -34.50 42.42 10.52
CA LEU A 153 -33.44 43.40 10.79
C LEU A 153 -33.19 43.81 12.25
N GLY A 154 -31.90 44.00 12.57
CA GLY A 154 -31.42 44.47 13.88
C GLY A 154 -29.90 44.30 14.03
N ARG A 155 -29.13 45.37 13.78
CA ARG A 155 -27.65 45.37 13.86
C ARG A 155 -27.23 46.35 14.97
N GLY A 156 -26.44 45.90 15.95
CA GLY A 156 -26.02 46.73 17.09
C GLY A 156 -24.62 46.39 17.59
N ARG A 157 -23.91 47.38 18.16
CA ARG A 157 -22.52 47.32 18.63
C ARG A 157 -22.34 48.32 19.78
N ALA A 158 -21.58 47.96 20.82
CA ALA A 158 -21.38 48.78 22.03
C ALA A 158 -19.87 48.89 22.41
N PRO A 159 -19.45 49.90 23.22
CA PRO A 159 -18.08 50.43 23.22
C PRO A 159 -17.22 50.09 24.47
N PRO A 160 -15.92 50.46 24.48
CA PRO A 160 -14.98 50.26 25.60
C PRO A 160 -14.84 51.49 26.53
N SER A 161 -14.08 51.36 27.63
CA SER A 161 -13.77 52.41 28.63
C SER A 161 -12.29 52.38 29.07
N SER A 162 -11.71 53.51 29.48
CA SER A 162 -10.25 53.65 29.67
C SER A 162 -9.79 54.54 30.84
N LEU A 163 -8.80 54.03 31.59
CA LEU A 163 -7.69 54.71 32.29
C LEU A 163 -7.94 55.75 33.41
N SER A 164 -7.12 55.62 34.47
CA SER A 164 -6.77 56.65 35.48
C SER A 164 -5.44 56.26 36.19
N PRO A 165 -4.72 57.19 36.85
CA PRO A 165 -3.26 57.10 37.09
C PRO A 165 -2.83 56.41 38.42
N PRO A 166 -1.51 56.15 38.64
CA PRO A 166 -1.02 55.22 39.68
C PRO A 166 -0.66 55.86 41.04
N ALA A 167 -0.46 54.99 42.05
CA ALA A 167 0.06 55.33 43.39
C ALA A 167 1.41 54.63 43.67
N LEU A 168 2.11 55.06 44.73
CA LEU A 168 3.55 54.85 44.95
C LEU A 168 3.95 53.51 45.60
N VAL A 169 5.26 53.23 45.50
CA VAL A 169 5.95 52.02 45.97
C VAL A 169 6.03 51.93 47.49
N ALA A 170 5.87 50.73 48.04
CA ALA A 170 6.35 50.34 49.37
C ALA A 170 7.11 49.00 49.27
N SER A 171 8.25 48.89 49.93
CA SER A 171 9.16 47.74 49.82
C SER A 171 8.85 46.63 50.84
N ARG A 172 9.00 45.37 50.41
CA ARG A 172 9.21 44.22 51.29
C ARG A 172 10.32 43.33 50.73
N GLY A 173 11.10 42.74 51.63
CA GLY A 173 12.32 41.99 51.29
C GLY A 173 12.07 40.61 50.66
N PRO A 174 13.15 39.87 50.33
CA PRO A 174 13.06 38.57 49.70
C PRO A 174 12.35 37.55 50.61
N GLN A 175 11.35 36.85 50.06
CA GLN A 175 10.79 35.67 50.70
C GLN A 175 11.70 34.44 50.47
N PRO A 176 11.70 33.45 51.38
CA PRO A 176 12.44 32.20 51.18
C PRO A 176 11.94 31.43 49.96
N LEU A 177 12.83 30.62 49.36
CA LEU A 177 12.43 29.63 48.36
C LEU A 177 11.52 28.56 49.00
N PRO A 178 10.46 28.09 48.32
CA PRO A 178 9.67 26.97 48.80
C PRO A 178 10.50 25.69 48.88
N GLU A 179 10.32 24.92 49.95
CA GLU A 179 10.90 23.58 50.06
C GLU A 179 10.28 22.61 49.05
N ILE A 180 11.07 21.64 48.58
CA ILE A 180 10.67 20.70 47.53
C ILE A 180 9.97 19.49 48.18
N PRO A 181 8.75 19.11 47.74
CA PRO A 181 8.11 17.87 48.21
C PRO A 181 9.00 16.64 47.92
N ALA A 182 9.21 15.79 48.92
CA ALA A 182 10.11 14.64 48.82
C ALA A 182 9.58 13.52 47.89
N ASP A 183 8.26 13.43 47.75
CA ASP A 183 7.61 12.34 47.01
C ASP A 183 7.48 12.67 45.51
N ILE A 184 8.38 12.07 44.72
CA ILE A 184 8.24 12.03 43.27
C ILE A 184 7.08 11.09 42.94
N PRO A 185 6.05 11.52 42.19
CA PRO A 185 4.89 10.69 41.91
C PRO A 185 5.29 9.51 41.00
N THR A 186 5.39 8.32 41.60
CA THR A 186 5.31 7.06 40.89
C THR A 186 4.02 7.09 40.07
N VAL A 187 4.13 6.99 38.74
CA VAL A 187 2.93 6.97 37.90
C VAL A 187 2.31 5.59 38.03
N GLU A 188 1.36 5.45 38.95
CA GLU A 188 0.35 4.41 38.91
C GLU A 188 -0.44 4.56 37.60
N VAL A 189 0.06 3.91 36.55
CA VAL A 189 -0.73 3.62 35.36
C VAL A 189 -1.81 2.67 35.84
N GLN A 190 -3.02 3.19 36.06
CA GLN A 190 -4.19 2.38 36.40
C GLN A 190 -4.23 1.18 35.44
N GLU A 191 -3.98 -0.02 35.97
CA GLU A 191 -4.03 -1.25 35.19
C GLU A 191 -5.50 -1.50 34.84
N LYS A 192 -5.90 -0.99 33.67
CA LYS A 192 -7.14 -1.38 33.04
C LYS A 192 -7.11 -2.90 32.87
N GLU A 193 -8.19 -3.54 33.31
CA GLU A 193 -8.36 -4.99 33.20
C GLU A 193 -8.01 -5.47 31.78
N PRO A 194 -7.28 -6.59 31.65
CA PRO A 194 -6.85 -7.08 30.35
C PRO A 194 -8.06 -7.38 29.47
N LEU A 195 -8.21 -6.62 28.39
CA LEU A 195 -9.34 -6.73 27.46
C LEU A 195 -9.52 -8.18 26.97
N GLU A 196 -10.75 -8.66 26.93
CA GLU A 196 -11.06 -9.99 26.38
C GLU A 196 -10.94 -9.96 24.84
N LYS A 197 -9.83 -10.50 24.32
CA LYS A 197 -9.54 -10.56 22.87
C LYS A 197 -9.57 -11.96 22.28
N GLN A 198 -9.45 -13.00 23.13
CA GLN A 198 -9.24 -14.36 22.68
C GLN A 198 -10.54 -15.05 22.25
N GLY A 199 -10.58 -15.54 21.01
CA GLY A 199 -11.64 -16.40 20.51
C GLY A 199 -11.45 -17.87 20.92
N SER A 200 -12.55 -18.60 21.04
CA SER A 200 -12.59 -20.03 21.39
C SER A 200 -12.69 -20.97 20.19
N LYS A 201 -13.12 -20.49 19.01
CA LYS A 201 -13.45 -21.37 17.86
C LYS A 201 -12.28 -21.59 16.92
N GLY A 202 -12.32 -22.75 16.24
CA GLY A 202 -11.26 -23.19 15.33
C GLY A 202 -10.33 -24.22 15.97
N ILE A 203 -9.41 -24.75 15.17
CA ILE A 203 -8.44 -25.77 15.59
C ILE A 203 -7.16 -25.08 16.05
N ARG A 204 -6.69 -25.35 17.27
CA ARG A 204 -5.41 -24.84 17.79
C ARG A 204 -4.24 -25.33 16.93
N SER A 205 -3.27 -24.47 16.67
CA SER A 205 -2.12 -24.74 15.81
C SER A 205 -0.89 -24.02 16.33
N GLN A 206 0.29 -24.63 16.20
CA GLN A 206 1.56 -24.00 16.55
C GLN A 206 2.00 -23.08 15.41
N VAL A 207 2.15 -21.79 15.74
CA VAL A 207 2.51 -20.74 14.79
C VAL A 207 3.76 -20.01 15.27
N ALA A 208 4.42 -19.33 14.35
CA ALA A 208 5.46 -18.38 14.68
C ALA A 208 5.17 -17.03 14.02
N VAL A 209 5.73 -15.97 14.59
CA VAL A 209 5.56 -14.59 14.10
C VAL A 209 6.91 -13.91 14.09
N ASN A 210 7.21 -13.04 13.12
CA ASN A 210 8.50 -12.36 12.97
C ASN A 210 8.77 -11.23 14.00
N LEU A 211 8.44 -11.49 15.26
CA LEU A 211 8.76 -10.68 16.42
C LEU A 211 9.84 -11.42 17.22
N ILE A 212 10.89 -10.70 17.62
CA ILE A 212 11.94 -11.20 18.50
C ILE A 212 11.73 -10.55 19.87
N LYS A 213 11.68 -11.34 20.95
CA LYS A 213 11.43 -10.79 22.28
C LYS A 213 12.61 -9.95 22.75
N ILE A 214 12.30 -8.86 23.45
CA ILE A 214 13.27 -8.04 24.15
C ILE A 214 13.05 -8.26 25.64
N HIS A 215 14.07 -8.81 26.30
CA HIS A 215 14.15 -8.90 27.74
C HIS A 215 14.84 -7.65 28.28
N CYS A 216 14.26 -7.05 29.31
CA CYS A 216 14.83 -5.91 30.02
C CYS A 216 15.44 -6.40 31.34
N GLN A 217 16.73 -6.17 31.55
CA GLN A 217 17.46 -6.51 32.78
C GLN A 217 17.48 -5.39 33.82
N ASN A 218 17.36 -4.12 33.38
CA ASN A 218 17.22 -3.00 34.28
C ASN A 218 15.87 -3.07 35.00
N GLU A 219 15.82 -2.70 36.28
CA GLU A 219 14.57 -2.60 37.05
C GLU A 219 13.71 -1.42 36.57
N ALA A 220 14.34 -0.30 36.19
CA ALA A 220 13.66 0.92 35.77
C ALA A 220 14.47 1.71 34.72
N VAL A 221 13.80 2.68 34.09
CA VAL A 221 14.41 3.77 33.32
C VAL A 221 14.04 5.09 34.00
N TYR A 222 15.03 5.95 34.24
CA TYR A 222 14.88 7.17 35.02
C TYR A 222 14.74 8.38 34.09
N GLN A 223 13.63 9.11 34.21
CA GLN A 223 13.33 10.30 33.40
C GLN A 223 13.63 11.58 34.19
N TYR A 224 14.46 12.44 33.60
CA TYR A 224 14.85 13.74 34.13
C TYR A 224 14.43 14.87 33.18
N HIS A 225 14.14 16.04 33.75
CA HIS A 225 14.05 17.29 33.01
C HIS A 225 15.37 18.07 33.19
N VAL A 226 15.83 18.70 32.10
CA VAL A 226 17.08 19.47 32.03
C VAL A 226 16.74 20.91 31.66
N THR A 227 16.83 21.82 32.63
CA THR A 227 16.79 23.28 32.36
C THR A 227 18.18 23.81 32.08
N PHE A 228 18.25 24.92 31.36
CA PHE A 228 19.48 25.66 31.05
C PHE A 228 19.26 27.12 31.46
N SER A 229 20.14 27.68 32.26
CA SER A 229 20.05 29.05 32.77
C SER A 229 21.38 29.79 32.55
N PRO A 230 21.46 30.79 31.65
CA PRO A 230 20.39 31.30 30.78
C PRO A 230 19.89 30.27 29.75
N ASN A 231 18.65 30.44 29.28
CA ASN A 231 18.03 29.55 28.29
C ASN A 231 18.86 29.49 26.99
N ILE A 232 18.92 28.30 26.40
CA ILE A 232 19.60 28.00 25.15
C ILE A 232 18.57 27.51 24.15
N GLU A 233 18.26 28.26 23.11
CA GLU A 233 17.27 27.80 22.10
C GLU A 233 17.85 26.77 21.13
N CYS A 234 19.15 26.86 20.85
CA CYS A 234 19.83 25.93 19.95
C CYS A 234 19.90 24.52 20.56
N LYS A 235 18.99 23.66 20.14
CA LYS A 235 18.94 22.23 20.55
C LYS A 235 20.28 21.52 20.37
N SER A 236 21.02 21.79 19.29
CA SER A 236 22.37 21.21 19.06
C SER A 236 23.37 21.62 20.15
N MET A 237 23.32 22.88 20.60
CA MET A 237 24.17 23.38 21.68
C MET A 237 23.82 22.72 23.03
N ARG A 238 22.53 22.52 23.34
CA ARG A 238 22.10 21.74 24.52
C ARG A 238 22.66 20.32 24.53
N PHE A 239 22.70 19.63 23.39
CA PHE A 239 23.33 18.32 23.26
C PHE A 239 24.84 18.36 23.51
N GLY A 240 25.53 19.40 23.02
CA GLY A 240 26.96 19.60 23.27
C GLY A 240 27.26 19.79 24.77
N MET A 241 26.56 20.72 25.40
CA MET A 241 26.69 21.04 26.83
C MET A 241 26.41 19.83 27.73
N LEU A 242 25.34 19.08 27.49
CA LEU A 242 25.05 17.88 28.28
C LEU A 242 26.12 16.78 28.09
N LYS A 243 26.70 16.67 26.88
CA LYS A 243 27.75 15.69 26.57
C LYS A 243 29.09 16.02 27.26
N GLU A 244 29.34 17.29 27.60
CA GLU A 244 30.53 17.69 28.37
C GLU A 244 30.48 17.13 29.81
N HIS A 245 29.28 16.85 30.35
CA HIS A 245 29.08 16.27 31.68
C HIS A 245 28.87 14.74 31.70
N LYS A 246 29.46 14.03 30.72
CA LYS A 246 29.41 12.56 30.59
C LYS A 246 29.86 11.80 31.84
N SER A 247 30.72 12.39 32.68
CA SER A 247 31.14 11.84 33.97
C SER A 247 30.00 11.73 35.00
N VAL A 248 28.95 12.55 34.87
CA VAL A 248 27.81 12.59 35.82
C VAL A 248 26.56 11.95 35.22
N THR A 249 26.31 12.15 33.91
CA THR A 249 25.20 11.45 33.22
C THR A 249 25.52 10.00 32.85
N GLY A 250 26.77 9.59 33.01
CA GLY A 250 27.29 8.31 32.53
C GLY A 250 27.41 8.23 30.99
N ASP A 251 27.89 7.08 30.53
CA ASP A 251 28.14 6.77 29.12
C ASP A 251 26.86 6.59 28.28
N VAL A 252 25.71 6.43 28.93
CA VAL A 252 24.47 5.94 28.33
C VAL A 252 23.34 6.92 28.59
N THR A 253 23.06 7.76 27.60
CA THR A 253 22.04 8.80 27.69
C THR A 253 21.12 8.79 26.48
N ALA A 254 19.83 9.05 26.70
CA ALA A 254 18.89 9.41 25.65
C ALA A 254 18.30 10.79 25.99
N PHE A 255 18.79 11.82 25.32
CA PHE A 255 18.35 13.21 25.51
C PHE A 255 17.56 13.68 24.28
N ASP A 256 16.52 14.49 24.49
CA ASP A 256 15.76 15.11 23.39
C ASP A 256 15.96 16.63 23.27
N GLY A 257 16.74 17.25 24.15
CA GLY A 257 16.89 18.70 24.25
C GLY A 257 16.24 19.31 25.50
N SER A 258 15.32 18.62 26.17
CA SER A 258 14.74 19.02 27.46
C SER A 258 14.52 17.84 28.41
N ILE A 259 14.20 16.66 27.89
CA ILE A 259 14.02 15.42 28.66
C ILE A 259 15.24 14.52 28.45
N LEU A 260 15.79 14.01 29.54
CA LEU A 260 16.90 13.07 29.60
C LEU A 260 16.42 11.75 30.22
N TYR A 261 16.63 10.63 29.55
CA TYR A 261 16.45 9.29 30.09
C TYR A 261 17.81 8.66 30.38
N LEU A 262 17.92 8.01 31.55
CA LEU A 262 19.10 7.26 31.99
C LEU A 262 18.73 5.83 32.41
N PRO A 263 19.62 4.85 32.19
CA PRO A 263 19.44 3.48 32.71
C PRO A 263 19.75 3.35 34.21
N VAL A 264 20.41 4.34 34.82
CA VAL A 264 20.86 4.36 36.21
C VAL A 264 20.32 5.61 36.91
N LYS A 265 20.00 5.50 38.21
CA LYS A 265 19.47 6.59 39.03
C LYS A 265 20.59 7.55 39.45
N LEU A 266 20.41 8.84 39.20
CA LEU A 266 21.18 9.90 39.87
C LEU A 266 20.70 10.05 41.32
N GLU A 267 21.62 10.05 42.28
CA GLU A 267 21.31 10.07 43.72
C GLU A 267 20.65 11.37 44.20
N LYS A 268 20.99 12.50 43.56
CA LYS A 268 20.55 13.86 43.95
C LYS A 268 20.24 14.68 42.69
N ALA A 269 19.47 15.76 42.86
CA ALA A 269 19.30 16.75 41.79
C ALA A 269 20.66 17.41 41.48
N VAL A 270 21.05 17.42 40.21
CA VAL A 270 22.40 17.83 39.82
C VAL A 270 22.36 19.22 39.20
N SER A 271 23.14 20.16 39.76
CA SER A 271 23.44 21.44 39.13
C SER A 271 24.86 21.37 38.54
N LEU A 272 24.98 21.65 37.25
CA LEU A 272 26.22 21.56 36.47
C LEU A 272 26.50 22.92 35.81
N LYS A 273 27.79 23.25 35.62
CA LYS A 273 28.23 24.49 34.99
C LYS A 273 29.03 24.18 33.73
N CYS A 274 28.62 24.74 32.60
CA CYS A 274 29.39 24.74 31.35
C CYS A 274 29.56 26.16 30.80
N GLN A 275 30.46 26.33 29.83
CA GLN A 275 30.60 27.58 29.09
C GLN A 275 29.97 27.49 27.71
N ARG A 276 29.24 28.52 27.31
CA ARG A 276 28.65 28.60 25.98
C ARG A 276 29.72 28.95 24.94
N ARG A 277 30.01 28.00 24.05
CA ARG A 277 31.08 28.09 23.03
C ARG A 277 30.99 29.27 22.04
N THR A 278 29.93 30.08 22.05
CA THR A 278 29.75 31.24 21.16
C THR A 278 30.19 32.57 21.78
N ASP A 279 30.15 32.69 23.10
CA ASP A 279 30.34 33.97 23.81
C ASP A 279 31.04 33.80 25.19
N GLY A 280 31.40 32.57 25.57
CA GLY A 280 32.05 32.25 26.84
C GLY A 280 31.12 32.29 28.06
N SER A 281 29.84 32.63 27.90
CA SER A 281 28.92 32.80 29.04
C SER A 281 28.75 31.52 29.85
N GLU A 282 28.76 31.64 31.18
CA GLU A 282 28.47 30.50 32.06
C GLU A 282 26.98 30.13 31.98
N VAL A 283 26.71 28.84 31.81
CA VAL A 283 25.36 28.28 31.75
C VAL A 283 25.24 27.21 32.82
N ASN A 284 24.28 27.38 33.73
CA ASN A 284 23.90 26.38 34.71
C ASN A 284 22.90 25.41 34.05
N LEU A 285 23.24 24.12 33.97
CA LEU A 285 22.29 23.05 33.68
C LEU A 285 21.76 22.50 35.00
N GLN A 286 20.45 22.37 35.14
CA GLN A 286 19.85 21.71 36.30
C GLN A 286 19.11 20.44 35.85
N ILE A 287 19.53 19.29 36.37
CA ILE A 287 18.96 17.98 36.08
C ILE A 287 18.10 17.55 37.27
N GLN A 288 16.78 17.54 37.07
CA GLN A 288 15.78 17.18 38.09
C GLN A 288 15.06 15.89 37.68
N MET A 289 14.93 14.92 38.58
CA MET A 289 14.18 13.70 38.31
C MET A 289 12.68 13.99 38.27
N THR A 290 12.00 13.49 37.24
CA THR A 290 10.56 13.73 37.03
C THR A 290 9.72 12.47 37.14
N LYS A 291 10.22 11.33 36.64
CA LYS A 291 9.52 10.04 36.69
C LYS A 291 10.49 8.87 36.78
N ILE A 292 10.06 7.81 37.45
CA ILE A 292 10.60 6.46 37.30
C ILE A 292 9.66 5.73 36.34
N LEU A 293 10.20 5.03 35.33
CA LEU A 293 9.44 4.35 34.28
C LEU A 293 9.77 2.85 34.27
N GLU A 294 8.76 2.02 33.98
CA GLU A 294 9.01 0.63 33.60
C GLU A 294 9.96 0.60 32.37
N PRO A 295 10.93 -0.33 32.30
CA PRO A 295 11.77 -0.48 31.12
C PRO A 295 10.95 -0.78 29.85
N ASN A 296 9.92 -1.61 29.99
CA ASN A 296 9.02 -2.00 28.90
C ASN A 296 7.99 -0.91 28.51
N SER A 297 8.06 0.29 29.11
CA SER A 297 7.08 1.38 28.92
C SER A 297 7.03 1.89 27.48
N ASP A 298 5.84 2.29 27.03
CA ASP A 298 5.63 2.87 25.70
C ASP A 298 6.37 4.20 25.52
N LEU A 299 6.69 4.90 26.62
CA LEU A 299 7.53 6.10 26.63
C LEU A 299 8.99 5.80 26.27
N CYS A 300 9.47 4.57 26.47
CA CYS A 300 10.83 4.16 26.16
C CYS A 300 11.03 3.74 24.69
N ILE A 301 9.96 3.27 24.03
CA ILE A 301 9.98 2.78 22.64
C ILE A 301 10.60 3.78 21.64
N PRO A 302 10.33 5.11 21.68
CA PRO A 302 10.93 6.06 20.74
C PRO A 302 12.46 6.12 20.83
N PHE A 303 13.04 5.99 22.02
CA PHE A 303 14.49 6.03 22.20
C PHE A 303 15.13 4.64 21.99
N TYR A 304 14.48 3.54 22.35
CA TYR A 304 14.95 2.19 21.98
C TYR A 304 15.06 2.01 20.47
N ASN A 305 14.13 2.60 19.69
CA ASN A 305 14.26 2.67 18.23
C ASN A 305 15.44 3.53 17.74
N VAL A 306 16.00 4.43 18.57
CA VAL A 306 17.25 5.17 18.28
C VAL A 306 18.48 4.32 18.65
N VAL A 307 18.44 3.56 19.75
CA VAL A 307 19.48 2.57 20.11
C VAL A 307 19.61 1.53 19.00
N PHE A 308 18.50 0.95 18.54
CA PHE A 308 18.52 -0.03 17.45
C PHE A 308 19.01 0.55 16.11
N ARG A 309 18.73 1.84 15.81
CA ARG A 309 19.34 2.56 14.67
C ARG A 309 20.85 2.74 14.81
N ARG A 310 21.40 2.74 16.03
CA ARG A 310 22.85 2.77 16.29
C ARG A 310 23.45 1.37 16.08
N VAL A 311 22.82 0.32 16.61
CA VAL A 311 23.18 -1.09 16.36
C VAL A 311 23.26 -1.39 14.86
N MET A 312 22.22 -1.07 14.09
CA MET A 312 22.24 -1.29 12.64
C MET A 312 23.36 -0.52 11.92
N ARG A 313 23.79 0.63 12.45
CA ARG A 313 24.95 1.39 11.91
C ARG A 313 26.29 0.75 12.29
N ILE A 314 26.42 0.14 13.46
CA ILE A 314 27.60 -0.64 13.88
C ILE A 314 27.74 -1.87 12.96
N LEU A 315 26.62 -2.50 12.56
CA LEU A 315 26.58 -3.55 11.54
C LEU A 315 26.74 -3.03 10.09
N GLU A 316 27.23 -1.80 9.93
CA GLU A 316 27.44 -1.03 8.70
C GLU A 316 26.21 -0.79 7.80
N MET A 317 25.01 -1.18 8.20
CA MET A 317 23.79 -1.04 7.41
C MET A 317 23.47 0.44 7.11
N LYS A 318 23.06 0.75 5.88
CA LYS A 318 22.69 2.11 5.46
C LYS A 318 21.17 2.27 5.55
N LEU A 319 20.71 3.28 6.30
CA LEU A 319 19.29 3.62 6.45
C LEU A 319 18.77 4.31 5.17
N VAL A 320 17.79 3.71 4.48
CA VAL A 320 17.16 4.27 3.27
C VAL A 320 15.66 4.42 3.51
N GLY A 321 15.25 5.62 3.91
CA GLY A 321 13.87 5.93 4.31
C GLY A 321 13.59 5.49 5.75
N ARG A 322 13.02 4.29 5.94
CA ARG A 322 12.75 3.69 7.26
C ARG A 322 13.45 2.35 7.49
N ASP A 323 13.95 1.72 6.42
CA ASP A 323 14.53 0.39 6.44
C ASP A 323 16.06 0.47 6.30
N PHE A 324 16.77 -0.55 6.78
CA PHE A 324 18.22 -0.64 6.75
C PHE A 324 18.67 -1.64 5.68
N PHE A 325 19.57 -1.23 4.79
CA PHE A 325 20.06 -2.07 3.68
C PHE A 325 21.57 -2.26 3.73
N ASP A 326 22.05 -3.33 3.10
CA ASP A 326 23.46 -3.68 2.98
C ASP A 326 23.89 -3.53 1.51
N PRO A 327 24.55 -2.42 1.12
CA PRO A 327 25.00 -2.20 -0.26
C PRO A 327 26.24 -3.04 -0.64
N ALA A 328 26.97 -3.59 0.34
CA ALA A 328 28.11 -4.46 0.07
C ALA A 328 27.63 -5.87 -0.33
N SER A 329 26.52 -6.32 0.27
CA SER A 329 25.84 -7.58 -0.05
C SER A 329 24.89 -7.47 -1.26
N ALA A 330 25.12 -6.53 -2.19
CA ALA A 330 24.22 -6.24 -3.30
C ALA A 330 24.19 -7.34 -4.37
N ILE A 331 22.99 -7.87 -4.68
CA ILE A 331 22.78 -8.85 -5.76
C ILE A 331 22.62 -8.09 -7.08
N VAL A 332 23.49 -8.35 -8.07
CA VAL A 332 23.48 -7.66 -9.36
C VAL A 332 22.80 -8.50 -10.44
N LEU A 333 21.66 -8.03 -10.97
CA LEU A 333 20.99 -8.63 -12.12
C LEU A 333 21.49 -7.96 -13.40
N HIS A 334 22.67 -8.37 -13.87
CA HIS A 334 23.36 -7.78 -15.02
C HIS A 334 22.47 -7.70 -16.28
N GLN A 335 21.72 -8.77 -16.59
CA GLN A 335 20.80 -8.85 -17.73
C GLN A 335 19.74 -7.73 -17.73
N HIS A 336 19.33 -7.27 -16.54
CA HIS A 336 18.24 -6.31 -16.34
C HIS A 336 18.73 -4.93 -15.87
N ARG A 337 20.06 -4.72 -15.80
CA ARG A 337 20.72 -3.51 -15.26
C ARG A 337 20.25 -3.11 -13.84
N LEU A 338 19.87 -4.09 -13.01
CA LEU A 338 19.42 -3.85 -11.63
C LEU A 338 20.46 -4.26 -10.59
N GLN A 339 20.37 -3.62 -9.43
CA GLN A 339 20.92 -4.08 -8.17
C GLN A 339 19.78 -4.27 -7.16
N ILE A 340 19.86 -5.32 -6.36
CA ILE A 340 18.97 -5.57 -5.23
C ILE A 340 19.82 -5.50 -3.97
N TRP A 341 19.61 -4.49 -3.14
CA TRP A 341 20.25 -4.44 -1.82
C TRP A 341 19.37 -5.20 -0.83
N PRO A 342 19.85 -6.28 -0.19
CA PRO A 342 19.15 -6.94 0.90
C PRO A 342 19.13 -6.03 2.14
N GLY A 343 18.17 -6.25 3.02
CA GLY A 343 17.99 -5.40 4.20
C GLY A 343 16.87 -5.85 5.11
N TYR A 344 16.58 -5.02 6.10
CA TYR A 344 15.60 -5.29 7.14
C TYR A 344 14.81 -4.03 7.47
N SER A 345 13.49 -4.16 7.54
CA SER A 345 12.63 -3.22 8.25
C SER A 345 12.59 -3.66 9.71
N ALA A 346 12.91 -2.76 10.64
CA ALA A 346 13.02 -3.09 12.06
C ALA A 346 12.43 -1.99 12.94
N ASN A 347 11.51 -2.35 13.83
CA ASN A 347 10.85 -1.42 14.74
C ASN A 347 10.47 -2.10 16.06
N ILE A 348 10.78 -1.45 17.18
CA ILE A 348 10.41 -1.93 18.53
C ILE A 348 8.98 -1.48 18.86
N LYS A 349 8.17 -2.37 19.46
CA LYS A 349 6.78 -2.14 19.89
C LYS A 349 6.46 -2.97 21.16
N ARG A 350 5.65 -2.45 22.09
CA ARG A 350 5.03 -3.20 23.19
C ARG A 350 3.75 -3.88 22.68
N THR A 351 3.56 -5.14 23.06
CA THR A 351 2.38 -5.95 22.75
C THR A 351 1.90 -6.64 24.04
N ASP A 352 0.84 -7.44 23.97
CA ASP A 352 0.33 -8.19 25.12
C ASP A 352 1.39 -9.12 25.77
N GLY A 353 2.33 -9.66 24.97
CA GLY A 353 3.42 -10.53 25.44
C GLY A 353 4.68 -9.84 25.96
N GLY A 354 4.69 -8.49 26.05
CA GLY A 354 5.84 -7.68 26.49
C GLY A 354 6.43 -6.79 25.41
N LEU A 355 7.74 -6.57 25.44
CA LEU A 355 8.47 -5.74 24.49
C LEU A 355 9.07 -6.60 23.36
N PHE A 356 8.87 -6.20 22.11
CA PHE A 356 9.35 -6.96 20.94
C PHE A 356 10.01 -6.07 19.88
N LEU A 357 11.02 -6.63 19.22
CA LEU A 357 11.55 -6.16 17.94
C LEU A 357 10.76 -6.82 16.80
N ILE A 358 9.95 -6.06 16.07
CA ILE A 358 9.34 -6.51 14.81
C ILE A 358 10.41 -6.39 13.72
N ALA A 359 10.74 -7.49 13.04
CA ALA A 359 11.76 -7.52 11.99
C ALA A 359 11.25 -8.21 10.70
N ASP A 360 11.25 -7.51 9.56
CA ASP A 360 10.91 -8.07 8.24
C ASP A 360 12.08 -7.90 7.26
N VAL A 361 12.32 -8.90 6.41
CA VAL A 361 13.39 -8.87 5.40
C VAL A 361 12.96 -7.98 4.22
N SER A 362 13.56 -6.81 4.08
CA SER A 362 13.26 -5.81 3.04
C SER A 362 14.27 -5.88 1.89
N HIS A 363 13.87 -5.48 0.69
CA HIS A 363 14.74 -5.47 -0.50
C HIS A 363 14.62 -4.15 -1.26
N LYS A 364 15.74 -3.45 -1.48
CA LYS A 364 15.76 -2.20 -2.26
C LYS A 364 16.20 -2.48 -3.69
N VAL A 365 15.27 -2.37 -4.64
CA VAL A 365 15.59 -2.41 -6.08
C VAL A 365 16.08 -1.04 -6.54
N ILE A 366 17.30 -1.01 -7.07
CA ILE A 366 18.00 0.18 -7.58
C ILE A 366 18.44 -0.11 -9.01
N ARG A 367 18.34 0.88 -9.91
CA ARG A 367 18.83 0.77 -11.28
C ARG A 367 20.30 1.18 -11.36
N ASN A 368 21.02 0.62 -12.32
CA ASN A 368 22.35 1.09 -12.70
C ASN A 368 22.32 2.29 -13.64
N ASP A 369 21.18 2.57 -14.28
CA ASP A 369 20.99 3.79 -15.04
C ASP A 369 20.83 5.00 -14.08
N SER A 370 21.66 6.03 -14.27
CA SER A 370 21.49 7.35 -13.68
C SER A 370 20.28 8.07 -14.27
N VAL A 371 19.91 9.24 -13.73
CA VAL A 371 18.92 10.11 -14.37
C VAL A 371 19.48 10.63 -15.69
N LEU A 372 20.78 10.95 -15.75
CA LEU A 372 21.44 11.42 -16.97
C LEU A 372 21.38 10.37 -18.10
N ASP A 373 21.61 9.08 -17.80
CA ASP A 373 21.45 7.97 -18.76
C ASP A 373 20.02 7.91 -19.33
N VAL A 374 19.02 8.13 -18.47
CA VAL A 374 17.61 8.17 -18.90
C VAL A 374 17.34 9.41 -19.75
N MET A 375 17.95 10.56 -19.45
CA MET A 375 17.84 11.77 -20.27
C MET A 375 18.50 11.58 -21.64
N HIS A 376 19.70 11.00 -21.73
CA HIS A 376 20.32 10.63 -23.01
C HIS A 376 19.40 9.70 -23.83
N ALA A 377 18.82 8.68 -23.19
CA ALA A 377 17.90 7.75 -23.85
C ALA A 377 16.62 8.45 -24.35
N ILE A 378 16.06 9.42 -23.61
CA ILE A 378 14.91 10.22 -24.05
C ILE A 378 15.30 11.13 -25.23
N TYR A 379 16.45 11.80 -25.17
CA TYR A 379 16.96 12.66 -26.24
C TYR A 379 17.14 11.91 -27.57
N GLN A 380 17.63 10.65 -27.52
CA GLN A 380 17.72 9.75 -28.67
C GLN A 380 16.35 9.32 -29.24
N GLN A 381 15.30 9.26 -28.40
CA GLN A 381 13.94 8.86 -28.82
C GLN A 381 13.08 10.03 -29.29
N SER A 382 13.26 11.24 -28.73
CA SER A 382 12.50 12.43 -29.11
C SER A 382 13.30 13.71 -28.86
N ARG A 383 14.12 14.09 -29.85
CA ARG A 383 14.98 15.28 -29.77
C ARG A 383 14.20 16.59 -29.71
N GLN A 384 13.06 16.69 -30.41
CA GLN A 384 12.24 17.90 -30.47
C GLN A 384 11.45 18.16 -29.16
N ASN A 385 10.92 17.11 -28.54
CA ASN A 385 10.10 17.21 -27.32
C ASN A 385 10.87 16.77 -26.06
N PHE A 386 12.20 16.92 -26.08
CA PHE A 386 13.09 16.34 -25.07
C PHE A 386 12.79 16.79 -23.63
N GLN A 387 12.71 18.10 -23.38
CA GLN A 387 12.42 18.64 -22.05
C GLN A 387 11.04 18.20 -21.56
N ASP A 388 10.07 18.18 -22.47
CA ASP A 388 8.68 17.77 -22.26
C ASP A 388 8.59 16.29 -21.82
N GLU A 389 9.29 15.40 -22.51
CA GLU A 389 9.34 13.96 -22.17
C GLU A 389 10.16 13.67 -20.91
N CYS A 390 11.24 14.41 -20.65
CA CYS A 390 11.93 14.35 -19.37
C CYS A 390 11.02 14.78 -18.21
N THR A 391 10.30 15.89 -18.37
CA THR A 391 9.31 16.39 -17.39
C THR A 391 8.24 15.33 -17.09
N LYS A 392 7.65 14.73 -18.14
CA LYS A 392 6.62 13.68 -18.02
C LYS A 392 7.12 12.37 -17.38
N GLN A 393 8.38 11.99 -17.59
CA GLN A 393 8.91 10.67 -17.17
C GLN A 393 9.73 10.69 -15.87
N LEU A 394 10.23 11.87 -15.45
CA LEU A 394 11.10 12.02 -14.28
C LEU A 394 10.42 12.68 -13.08
N ILE A 395 9.54 13.69 -13.28
CA ILE A 395 8.87 14.36 -12.15
C ILE A 395 7.94 13.37 -11.42
N GLY A 396 7.93 13.47 -10.09
CA GLY A 396 7.25 12.54 -9.18
C GLY A 396 7.99 11.21 -8.97
N THR A 397 9.05 10.90 -9.72
CA THR A 397 9.84 9.69 -9.49
C THR A 397 10.79 9.84 -8.30
N ILE A 398 11.19 8.71 -7.71
CA ILE A 398 12.11 8.66 -6.58
C ILE A 398 13.48 8.18 -7.07
N ILE A 399 14.49 8.98 -6.78
CA ILE A 399 15.90 8.72 -7.05
C ILE A 399 16.64 8.39 -5.75
N ILE A 400 17.82 7.78 -5.87
CA ILE A 400 18.78 7.59 -4.77
C ILE A 400 20.14 8.15 -5.18
N THR A 401 20.78 8.89 -4.29
CA THR A 401 22.13 9.43 -4.47
C THR A 401 23.14 8.51 -3.79
N ARG A 402 23.91 7.76 -4.57
CA ARG A 402 24.76 6.65 -4.05
C ARG A 402 25.82 7.11 -3.04
N TYR A 403 26.32 8.35 -3.19
CA TYR A 403 27.35 8.95 -2.33
C TYR A 403 26.90 9.24 -0.88
N ASN A 404 25.59 9.31 -0.60
CA ASN A 404 25.06 9.51 0.76
C ASN A 404 23.87 8.59 1.12
N ASN A 405 23.45 7.73 0.19
CA ASN A 405 22.33 6.79 0.28
C ASN A 405 20.95 7.42 0.56
N ARG A 406 20.79 8.74 0.38
CA ARG A 406 19.52 9.44 0.55
C ARG A 406 18.65 9.26 -0.69
N THR A 407 17.34 9.16 -0.46
CA THR A 407 16.34 9.13 -1.54
C THR A 407 15.58 10.45 -1.60
N TYR A 408 15.42 10.99 -2.80
CA TYR A 408 14.72 12.25 -3.07
C TYR A 408 13.62 12.02 -4.10
N ARG A 409 12.58 12.86 -4.08
CA ARG A 409 11.58 12.92 -5.15
C ARG A 409 11.99 14.02 -6.10
N ILE A 410 12.01 13.77 -7.41
CA ILE A 410 12.15 14.83 -8.40
C ILE A 410 10.82 15.59 -8.39
N ASP A 411 10.85 16.84 -7.94
CA ASP A 411 9.69 17.75 -7.91
C ASP A 411 9.75 18.79 -9.04
N ASP A 412 10.93 18.97 -9.66
CA ASP A 412 11.15 19.80 -10.85
C ASP A 412 12.48 19.47 -11.56
N ILE A 413 12.72 20.08 -12.73
CA ILE A 413 14.02 20.12 -13.40
C ILE A 413 14.38 21.58 -13.71
N ASP A 414 15.48 22.07 -13.15
CA ASP A 414 16.05 23.38 -13.44
C ASP A 414 16.96 23.26 -14.67
N TRP A 415 16.44 23.69 -15.83
CA TRP A 415 17.15 23.70 -17.10
C TRP A 415 18.10 24.89 -17.28
N ASN A 416 18.02 25.89 -16.40
CA ASN A 416 18.81 27.12 -16.49
C ASN A 416 20.11 27.00 -15.68
N LYS A 417 20.14 26.15 -14.65
CA LYS A 417 21.33 25.86 -13.85
C LYS A 417 22.07 24.61 -14.34
N SER A 418 23.36 24.59 -14.07
CA SER A 418 24.32 23.53 -14.41
C SER A 418 25.37 23.36 -13.29
N PRO A 419 26.17 22.28 -13.27
CA PRO A 419 27.20 22.06 -12.24
C PRO A 419 28.16 23.23 -11.98
N ARG A 420 28.39 24.11 -12.96
CA ARG A 420 29.25 25.31 -12.81
C ARG A 420 28.66 26.40 -11.92
N HIS A 421 27.36 26.39 -11.64
CA HIS A 421 26.69 27.41 -10.82
C HIS A 421 27.06 27.28 -9.34
N SER A 422 27.06 28.41 -8.62
CA SER A 422 27.23 28.45 -7.17
C SER A 422 25.92 28.22 -6.41
N PHE A 423 26.05 27.84 -5.13
CA PHE A 423 25.01 27.93 -4.12
C PHE A 423 25.64 28.26 -2.77
N THR A 424 24.85 28.86 -1.86
CA THR A 424 25.29 29.18 -0.50
C THR A 424 25.17 27.96 0.41
N MET A 425 26.26 27.62 1.10
CA MET A 425 26.32 26.59 2.14
C MET A 425 25.68 27.08 3.46
N ALA A 426 25.44 26.15 4.39
CA ALA A 426 24.82 26.44 5.69
C ALA A 426 25.70 27.26 6.66
N ASP A 427 26.96 27.50 6.31
CA ASP A 427 27.92 28.38 6.99
C ASP A 427 28.01 29.77 6.34
N GLY A 428 27.24 30.03 5.27
CA GLY A 428 27.25 31.29 4.51
C GLY A 428 28.29 31.34 3.38
N THR A 429 29.13 30.32 3.19
CA THR A 429 30.10 30.29 2.08
C THR A 429 29.42 29.99 0.74
N GLU A 430 29.82 30.65 -0.34
CA GLU A 430 29.42 30.22 -1.69
C GLU A 430 30.39 29.18 -2.25
N ILE A 431 29.84 28.17 -2.93
CA ILE A 431 30.60 27.08 -3.56
C ILE A 431 29.91 26.64 -4.85
N THR A 432 30.68 26.25 -5.88
CA THR A 432 30.12 25.61 -7.07
C THR A 432 29.68 24.18 -6.76
N PHE A 433 28.75 23.61 -7.53
CA PHE A 433 28.45 22.17 -7.37
C PHE A 433 29.68 21.31 -7.69
N LEU A 434 30.51 21.69 -8.66
CA LEU A 434 31.78 20.99 -8.96
C LEU A 434 32.70 20.93 -7.73
N ASP A 435 32.96 22.07 -7.10
CA ASP A 435 33.77 22.17 -5.89
C ASP A 435 33.16 21.38 -4.73
N TYR A 436 31.84 21.47 -4.53
CA TYR A 436 31.14 20.78 -3.45
C TYR A 436 31.24 19.26 -3.58
N TYR A 437 30.99 18.70 -4.76
CA TYR A 437 31.08 17.24 -4.96
C TYR A 437 32.52 16.73 -4.95
N SER A 438 33.47 17.54 -5.41
CA SER A 438 34.90 17.24 -5.28
C SER A 438 35.36 17.26 -3.81
N LYS A 439 35.16 18.36 -3.08
CA LYS A 439 35.66 18.55 -1.70
C LYS A 439 34.94 17.70 -0.67
N ASN A 440 33.61 17.55 -0.76
CA ASN A 440 32.82 16.88 0.28
C ASN A 440 32.63 15.37 0.03
N TYR A 441 32.85 14.89 -1.20
CA TYR A 441 32.61 13.48 -1.58
C TYR A 441 33.72 12.83 -2.43
N GLY A 442 34.73 13.57 -2.89
CA GLY A 442 35.79 13.05 -3.77
C GLY A 442 35.32 12.74 -5.20
N ILE A 443 34.24 13.38 -5.66
CA ILE A 443 33.57 13.02 -6.93
C ILE A 443 33.88 14.07 -8.01
N THR A 444 34.55 13.63 -9.08
CA THR A 444 34.66 14.38 -10.34
C THR A 444 33.42 14.17 -11.19
N ILE A 445 32.69 15.24 -11.46
CA ILE A 445 31.54 15.30 -12.38
C ILE A 445 32.05 15.32 -13.82
N LYS A 446 31.38 14.61 -14.73
CA LYS A 446 31.83 14.46 -16.13
C LYS A 446 31.06 15.37 -17.08
N GLU A 447 29.73 15.41 -16.96
CA GLU A 447 28.91 16.22 -17.85
C GLU A 447 28.71 17.62 -17.25
N MET A 448 29.31 18.63 -17.86
CA MET A 448 29.39 19.99 -17.32
C MET A 448 28.19 20.85 -17.71
N ASP A 449 27.47 20.45 -18.75
CA ASP A 449 26.34 21.21 -19.30
C ASP A 449 24.98 20.56 -18.92
N GLN A 450 24.98 19.54 -18.04
CA GLN A 450 23.74 18.90 -17.53
C GLN A 450 22.87 19.85 -16.67
N PRO A 451 21.52 19.74 -16.74
CA PRO A 451 20.60 20.51 -15.87
C PRO A 451 20.62 19.99 -14.43
N LEU A 452 19.94 20.68 -13.51
CA LEU A 452 19.79 20.24 -12.11
C LEU A 452 18.38 19.73 -11.81
N LEU A 453 18.27 18.74 -10.93
CA LEU A 453 16.99 18.21 -10.44
C LEU A 453 16.60 18.95 -9.15
N ILE A 454 15.37 19.46 -9.06
CA ILE A 454 14.86 20.08 -7.83
C ILE A 454 14.10 19.04 -7.01
N HIS A 455 14.44 18.92 -5.73
CA HIS A 455 13.58 18.30 -4.71
C HIS A 455 13.11 19.37 -3.71
N ARG A 456 11.81 19.36 -3.40
CA ARG A 456 11.17 20.29 -2.46
C ARG A 456 10.71 19.54 -1.20
N PRO A 457 11.57 19.36 -0.18
CA PRO A 457 11.20 18.70 1.07
C PRO A 457 9.95 19.33 1.71
N LYS A 458 9.13 18.48 2.35
CA LYS A 458 7.88 18.92 3.00
C LYS A 458 8.14 20.00 4.05
N ILE A 459 7.32 21.06 4.00
CA ILE A 459 7.39 22.23 4.90
C ILE A 459 7.53 21.80 6.35
N LYS A 460 8.61 22.26 7.00
CA LYS A 460 8.71 22.32 8.45
C LYS A 460 8.28 23.72 8.90
N ARG A 461 7.37 23.80 9.87
CA ARG A 461 7.10 25.06 10.57
C ARG A 461 8.24 25.32 11.54
N GLY A 462 8.88 26.49 11.46
CA GLY A 462 9.78 26.97 12.52
C GLY A 462 9.00 27.42 13.76
N PRO A 463 9.67 27.72 14.89
CA PRO A 463 9.02 28.20 16.11
C PRO A 463 8.15 29.45 15.88
N GLU A 464 8.64 30.39 15.06
CA GLU A 464 7.96 31.65 14.71
C GLU A 464 6.99 31.54 13.53
N GLY A 465 6.65 30.33 13.09
CA GLY A 465 5.77 30.12 11.92
C GLY A 465 6.41 30.38 10.55
N GLN A 466 7.66 30.87 10.49
CA GLN A 466 8.41 31.00 9.23
C GLN A 466 8.41 29.68 8.43
N ILE A 467 8.11 29.78 7.14
CA ILE A 467 8.08 28.65 6.19
C ILE A 467 9.47 28.53 5.56
N LEU A 468 10.31 27.66 6.13
CA LEU A 468 11.61 27.32 5.54
C LEU A 468 11.42 26.50 4.25
N LYS A 469 11.31 27.20 3.11
CA LYS A 469 11.41 26.64 1.76
C LYS A 469 12.86 26.25 1.45
N GLY A 470 13.35 25.17 2.04
CA GLY A 470 14.57 24.54 1.55
C GLY A 470 14.30 23.86 0.22
N GLU A 471 14.90 24.34 -0.87
CA GLU A 471 15.00 23.59 -2.13
C GLU A 471 16.35 22.84 -2.16
N ILE A 472 16.35 21.62 -2.68
CA ILE A 472 17.55 20.78 -2.77
C ILE A 472 17.83 20.50 -4.24
N LEU A 473 18.97 20.96 -4.73
CA LEU A 473 19.44 20.78 -6.11
C LEU A 473 20.38 19.56 -6.19
N LEU A 474 20.15 18.70 -7.19
CA LEU A 474 20.84 17.41 -7.35
C LEU A 474 21.26 17.20 -8.81
N LEU A 475 22.42 16.60 -9.05
CA LEU A 475 22.90 16.35 -10.42
C LEU A 475 22.29 15.05 -10.98
N PRO A 476 21.78 15.05 -12.23
CA PRO A 476 21.35 13.85 -12.94
C PRO A 476 22.37 12.72 -13.00
N GLU A 477 23.66 13.01 -13.17
CA GLU A 477 24.75 12.03 -13.22
C GLU A 477 24.93 11.26 -11.90
N LEU A 478 24.77 11.94 -10.76
CA LEU A 478 24.98 11.37 -9.42
C LEU A 478 23.69 10.81 -8.78
N SER A 479 22.58 10.91 -9.50
CA SER A 479 21.23 10.51 -9.10
C SER A 479 20.82 9.23 -9.85
N PHE A 480 20.52 8.16 -9.12
CA PHE A 480 20.15 6.86 -9.71
C PHE A 480 18.67 6.56 -9.57
N MET A 481 18.07 6.00 -10.62
CA MET A 481 16.63 5.71 -10.63
C MET A 481 16.30 4.52 -9.71
N THR A 482 15.25 4.64 -8.88
CA THR A 482 14.84 3.56 -7.96
C THR A 482 13.59 2.82 -8.43
N GLY A 483 13.44 1.58 -7.95
CA GLY A 483 12.30 0.72 -8.24
C GLY A 483 12.35 0.05 -9.62
N ILE A 484 11.35 -0.80 -9.87
CA ILE A 484 11.24 -1.59 -11.10
C ILE A 484 10.80 -0.68 -12.27
N PRO A 485 11.50 -0.69 -13.43
CA PRO A 485 11.05 0.01 -14.63
C PRO A 485 9.67 -0.47 -15.11
N GLU A 486 8.83 0.43 -15.63
CA GLU A 486 7.50 0.05 -16.13
C GLU A 486 7.57 -0.88 -17.35
N LYS A 487 8.57 -0.68 -18.24
CA LYS A 487 8.87 -1.61 -19.34
C LYS A 487 9.19 -3.02 -18.80
N MET A 488 9.90 -3.12 -17.67
CA MET A 488 10.26 -4.40 -17.05
C MET A 488 9.07 -5.05 -16.34
N ARG A 489 8.16 -4.27 -15.71
CA ARG A 489 6.91 -4.80 -15.11
C ARG A 489 6.03 -5.54 -16.13
N LYS A 490 6.12 -5.17 -17.41
CA LYS A 490 5.43 -5.83 -18.52
C LYS A 490 6.18 -7.03 -19.11
N ASP A 491 7.45 -7.23 -18.75
CA ASP A 491 8.23 -8.43 -19.10
C ASP A 491 8.13 -9.50 -18.01
N PHE A 492 7.47 -10.60 -18.35
CA PHE A 492 7.29 -11.74 -17.46
C PHE A 492 8.61 -12.45 -17.08
N ARG A 493 9.62 -12.46 -17.97
CA ARG A 493 10.92 -13.09 -17.66
C ARG A 493 11.67 -12.26 -16.62
N ALA A 494 11.88 -10.98 -16.94
CA ALA A 494 12.57 -10.05 -16.04
C ALA A 494 11.88 -9.94 -14.66
N MET A 495 10.54 -9.91 -14.62
CA MET A 495 9.79 -9.96 -13.36
C MET A 495 9.93 -11.28 -12.61
N LYS A 496 10.00 -12.44 -13.30
CA LYS A 496 10.22 -13.75 -12.66
C LYS A 496 11.59 -13.79 -11.98
N ASP A 497 12.65 -13.43 -12.69
CA ASP A 497 14.03 -13.45 -12.18
C ASP A 497 14.17 -12.57 -10.93
N LEU A 498 13.61 -11.36 -10.99
CA LEU A 498 13.57 -10.42 -9.87
C LEU A 498 12.72 -10.92 -8.70
N THR A 499 11.57 -11.54 -8.97
CA THR A 499 10.67 -12.08 -7.95
C THR A 499 11.33 -13.23 -7.19
N GLN A 500 12.08 -14.10 -7.88
CA GLN A 500 12.79 -15.22 -7.26
C GLN A 500 13.82 -14.77 -6.19
N GLN A 501 14.36 -13.55 -6.29
CA GLN A 501 15.28 -12.99 -5.30
C GLN A 501 14.56 -12.30 -4.12
N ILE A 502 13.38 -11.72 -4.33
CA ILE A 502 12.69 -10.84 -3.36
C ILE A 502 11.61 -11.58 -2.54
N ASN A 503 10.97 -12.59 -3.13
CA ASN A 503 9.93 -13.41 -2.50
C ASN A 503 10.53 -14.62 -1.77
N LEU A 504 11.16 -14.37 -0.62
CA LEU A 504 11.61 -15.43 0.27
C LEU A 504 10.41 -16.24 0.79
N GLY A 505 10.49 -17.57 0.68
CA GLY A 505 9.55 -18.47 1.36
C GLY A 505 9.73 -18.45 2.88
N PRO A 506 8.75 -18.96 3.66
CA PRO A 506 8.76 -19.01 5.13
C PRO A 506 10.12 -19.35 5.76
N GLU A 507 10.69 -20.50 5.40
CA GLU A 507 11.96 -20.99 5.92
C GLU A 507 13.16 -20.09 5.52
N GLN A 508 13.21 -19.64 4.26
CA GLN A 508 14.27 -18.73 3.76
C GLN A 508 14.23 -17.36 4.45
N HIS A 509 13.03 -16.87 4.77
CA HIS A 509 12.80 -15.62 5.49
C HIS A 509 13.28 -15.75 6.94
N ARG A 510 12.87 -16.80 7.66
CA ARG A 510 13.38 -17.13 9.01
C ARG A 510 14.91 -17.23 9.03
N MET A 511 15.50 -17.99 8.11
CA MET A 511 16.96 -18.10 7.99
C MET A 511 17.65 -16.74 7.78
N THR A 512 16.99 -15.82 7.10
CA THR A 512 17.53 -14.47 6.85
C THR A 512 17.37 -13.55 8.06
N LEU A 513 16.29 -13.65 8.83
CA LEU A 513 16.17 -13.00 10.14
C LEU A 513 17.20 -13.55 11.14
N ASN A 514 17.39 -14.87 11.21
CA ASN A 514 18.38 -15.48 12.11
C ASN A 514 19.82 -15.06 11.74
N LYS A 515 20.12 -14.78 10.46
CA LYS A 515 21.40 -14.16 10.04
C LYS A 515 21.57 -12.73 10.57
N LEU A 516 20.51 -11.94 10.71
CA LEU A 516 20.59 -10.63 11.37
C LEU A 516 20.89 -10.79 12.86
N LEU A 517 20.17 -11.67 13.56
CA LEU A 517 20.39 -11.94 14.99
C LEU A 517 21.83 -12.41 15.23
N GLN A 518 22.35 -13.30 14.39
CA GLN A 518 23.76 -13.74 14.44
C GLN A 518 24.77 -12.63 14.09
N ARG A 519 24.43 -11.63 13.27
CA ARG A 519 25.28 -10.44 13.04
C ARG A 519 25.31 -9.53 14.28
N ILE A 520 24.18 -9.39 15.00
CA ILE A 520 24.12 -8.64 16.26
C ILE A 520 24.94 -9.37 17.34
N ASP A 521 24.64 -10.64 17.60
CA ASP A 521 25.23 -11.49 18.66
C ASP A 521 26.76 -11.61 18.54
N LYS A 522 27.31 -11.63 17.32
CA LYS A 522 28.76 -11.66 17.03
C LYS A 522 29.45 -10.30 17.08
N SER A 523 28.70 -9.20 17.16
CA SER A 523 29.26 -7.84 17.17
C SER A 523 29.27 -7.32 18.60
N GLU A 524 30.42 -7.45 19.28
CA GLU A 524 30.58 -7.02 20.67
C GLU A 524 30.06 -5.59 20.90
N ALA A 525 30.48 -4.63 20.06
CA ALA A 525 30.01 -3.25 20.12
C ALA A 525 28.48 -3.10 19.94
N SER A 526 27.82 -3.99 19.17
CA SER A 526 26.35 -4.01 19.04
C SER A 526 25.68 -4.56 20.30
N CYS A 527 26.22 -5.64 20.87
CA CYS A 527 25.75 -6.22 22.13
C CYS A 527 25.95 -5.25 23.29
N THR A 528 27.11 -4.60 23.41
CA THR A 528 27.37 -3.57 24.42
C THR A 528 26.38 -2.41 24.32
N GLU A 529 26.03 -1.95 23.12
CA GLU A 529 25.09 -0.83 22.92
C GLU A 529 23.64 -1.20 23.33
N LEU A 530 23.26 -2.48 23.26
CA LEU A 530 21.97 -2.98 23.78
C LEU A 530 22.01 -3.22 25.30
N MET A 531 23.05 -3.91 25.79
CA MET A 531 23.27 -4.22 27.21
C MET A 531 23.40 -2.95 28.07
N ARG A 532 23.94 -1.86 27.51
CA ARG A 532 23.97 -0.53 28.15
C ARG A 532 22.58 0.01 28.55
N TRP A 533 21.52 -0.45 27.88
CA TRP A 533 20.12 -0.14 28.20
C TRP A 533 19.39 -1.32 28.84
N GLY A 534 20.12 -2.36 29.27
CA GLY A 534 19.57 -3.59 29.82
C GLY A 534 18.82 -4.45 28.80
N LEU A 535 19.02 -4.24 27.49
CA LEU A 535 18.25 -4.92 26.45
C LEU A 535 18.95 -6.20 25.98
N VAL A 536 18.26 -7.33 26.12
CA VAL A 536 18.68 -8.63 25.58
C VAL A 536 17.66 -9.09 24.54
N LEU A 537 18.14 -9.56 23.39
CA LEU A 537 17.31 -10.09 22.29
C LEU A 537 17.26 -11.62 22.34
N ASP A 538 16.08 -12.19 22.09
CA ASP A 538 15.93 -13.62 21.79
C ASP A 538 16.73 -14.03 20.53
N LYS A 539 17.19 -15.29 20.50
CA LYS A 539 18.00 -15.83 19.40
C LYS A 539 17.18 -16.44 18.25
N GLU A 540 15.85 -16.44 18.35
CA GLU A 540 14.92 -16.80 17.28
C GLU A 540 13.64 -15.92 17.38
N ILE A 541 12.83 -15.94 16.31
CA ILE A 541 11.47 -15.39 16.28
C ILE A 541 10.50 -16.13 17.22
N ILE A 542 9.52 -15.42 17.79
CA ILE A 542 8.58 -16.00 18.75
C ILE A 542 7.70 -17.08 18.13
N ARG A 543 7.59 -18.20 18.84
CA ARG A 543 6.61 -19.27 18.63
C ARG A 543 5.47 -19.11 19.63
N THR A 544 4.23 -19.33 19.21
CA THR A 544 3.04 -19.15 20.06
C THR A 544 1.87 -19.99 19.51
N GLU A 545 0.74 -20.04 20.23
CA GLU A 545 -0.46 -20.69 19.71
C GLU A 545 -1.23 -19.74 18.77
N GLY A 546 -1.91 -20.31 17.78
CA GLY A 546 -2.91 -19.64 16.98
C GLY A 546 -4.07 -20.60 16.68
N ARG A 547 -5.13 -20.11 16.05
CA ARG A 547 -6.30 -20.94 15.70
C ARG A 547 -6.59 -20.89 14.21
N ILE A 548 -6.93 -22.04 13.62
CA ILE A 548 -7.42 -22.14 12.24
C ILE A 548 -8.95 -22.14 12.31
N LEU A 549 -9.58 -21.06 11.85
CA LEU A 549 -11.04 -20.97 11.78
C LEU A 549 -11.62 -22.06 10.86
N PRO A 550 -12.82 -22.58 11.16
CA PRO A 550 -13.46 -23.60 10.32
C PRO A 550 -13.69 -23.08 8.90
N VAL A 551 -13.55 -23.98 7.93
CA VAL A 551 -13.88 -23.72 6.52
C VAL A 551 -15.36 -23.36 6.41
N GLU A 552 -15.67 -22.32 5.64
CA GLU A 552 -17.03 -21.82 5.49
C GLU A 552 -17.76 -22.48 4.29
N LYS A 553 -19.08 -22.59 4.42
CA LYS A 553 -19.97 -23.15 3.38
C LYS A 553 -20.40 -22.04 2.43
N VAL A 554 -20.14 -22.22 1.13
CA VAL A 554 -20.61 -21.30 0.07
C VAL A 554 -21.89 -21.86 -0.54
N SER A 555 -22.85 -20.96 -0.77
CA SER A 555 -24.17 -21.25 -1.33
C SER A 555 -24.41 -20.43 -2.59
N LEU A 556 -24.86 -21.12 -3.65
CA LEU A 556 -25.46 -20.53 -4.84
C LEU A 556 -26.99 -20.59 -4.70
N ASN A 557 -27.74 -20.62 -5.82
CA ASN A 557 -29.21 -20.70 -5.80
C ASN A 557 -29.69 -22.03 -5.19
N ASN A 558 -29.41 -23.16 -5.87
CA ASN A 558 -29.90 -24.49 -5.49
C ASN A 558 -28.81 -25.40 -4.89
N VAL A 559 -27.54 -24.99 -4.99
CA VAL A 559 -26.37 -25.80 -4.62
C VAL A 559 -25.59 -25.13 -3.50
N SER A 560 -24.98 -25.91 -2.62
CA SER A 560 -24.04 -25.40 -1.61
C SER A 560 -22.95 -26.43 -1.32
N PHE A 561 -21.72 -25.97 -1.13
CA PHE A 561 -20.54 -26.82 -0.94
C PHE A 561 -19.65 -26.30 0.17
N MET A 562 -18.81 -27.19 0.71
CA MET A 562 -17.68 -26.79 1.55
C MET A 562 -16.53 -26.35 0.65
N VAL A 563 -15.90 -25.23 0.98
CA VAL A 563 -14.78 -24.68 0.20
C VAL A 563 -13.55 -25.60 0.26
N SER A 564 -12.78 -25.65 -0.82
CA SER A 564 -11.53 -26.42 -0.92
C SER A 564 -10.40 -25.87 -0.03
N SER A 565 -9.36 -26.66 0.21
CA SER A 565 -8.17 -26.22 0.95
C SER A 565 -7.36 -25.11 0.24
N ASP A 566 -7.45 -25.00 -1.09
CA ASP A 566 -6.90 -23.88 -1.88
C ASP A 566 -7.82 -22.64 -1.93
N VAL A 567 -8.96 -22.69 -1.22
CA VAL A 567 -9.96 -21.62 -1.05
C VAL A 567 -10.37 -20.95 -2.36
N ASN A 568 -10.78 -21.79 -3.31
CA ASN A 568 -11.04 -21.46 -4.70
C ASN A 568 -12.21 -22.30 -5.22
N TRP A 569 -13.26 -21.63 -5.70
CA TRP A 569 -14.50 -22.25 -6.18
C TRP A 569 -14.86 -21.83 -7.60
N SER A 570 -13.82 -21.63 -8.43
CA SER A 570 -13.96 -21.21 -9.83
C SER A 570 -14.77 -22.18 -10.71
N ARG A 571 -14.84 -23.46 -10.36
CA ARG A 571 -15.50 -24.49 -11.19
C ARG A 571 -17.00 -24.53 -10.91
N GLU A 572 -17.36 -24.31 -9.66
CA GLU A 572 -18.69 -24.39 -9.08
C GLU A 572 -19.53 -23.21 -9.59
N VAL A 573 -19.03 -21.97 -9.43
CA VAL A 573 -19.72 -20.75 -9.93
C VAL A 573 -19.73 -20.61 -11.46
N THR A 574 -19.19 -21.58 -12.18
CA THR A 574 -19.25 -21.65 -13.65
C THR A 574 -19.93 -22.92 -14.19
N ARG A 575 -20.49 -23.73 -13.28
CA ARG A 575 -21.31 -24.92 -13.54
C ARG A 575 -22.72 -24.80 -12.99
N ASP A 576 -22.87 -24.13 -11.85
CA ASP A 576 -24.12 -24.04 -11.09
C ASP A 576 -24.70 -22.61 -11.12
N ALA A 577 -26.04 -22.53 -11.03
CA ALA A 577 -26.77 -21.29 -11.23
C ALA A 577 -26.56 -20.28 -10.09
N SER A 578 -26.20 -19.04 -10.45
CA SER A 578 -26.06 -17.91 -9.53
C SER A 578 -27.37 -17.64 -8.75
N ILE A 579 -27.27 -17.16 -7.51
CA ILE A 579 -28.43 -16.82 -6.64
C ILE A 579 -29.45 -15.96 -7.39
N HIS A 580 -28.97 -14.95 -8.09
CA HIS A 580 -29.78 -14.15 -9.01
C HIS A 580 -28.99 -13.85 -10.28
N ALA A 581 -29.47 -14.35 -11.41
CA ALA A 581 -28.94 -14.04 -12.73
C ALA A 581 -29.90 -13.10 -13.47
N VAL A 582 -29.43 -11.89 -13.79
CA VAL A 582 -30.23 -10.88 -14.50
C VAL A 582 -30.15 -11.15 -16.01
N PRO A 583 -31.27 -11.30 -16.73
CA PRO A 583 -31.25 -11.47 -18.18
C PRO A 583 -30.64 -10.28 -18.91
N LEU A 584 -29.61 -10.53 -19.72
CA LEU A 584 -28.96 -9.55 -20.57
C LEU A 584 -29.67 -9.52 -21.94
N ASN A 585 -30.80 -8.81 -21.98
CA ASN A 585 -31.69 -8.75 -23.14
C ASN A 585 -31.27 -7.68 -24.16
N HIS A 586 -30.83 -6.51 -23.68
CA HIS A 586 -30.48 -5.34 -24.50
C HIS A 586 -29.10 -4.81 -24.10
N TRP A 587 -28.08 -5.12 -24.89
CA TRP A 587 -26.70 -4.68 -24.67
C TRP A 587 -26.01 -4.38 -26.00
N ALA A 588 -25.03 -3.48 -25.99
CA ALA A 588 -24.33 -3.05 -27.20
C ALA A 588 -22.84 -3.42 -27.14
N LEU A 589 -22.32 -3.98 -28.23
CA LEU A 589 -20.95 -4.41 -28.39
C LEU A 589 -20.21 -3.52 -29.40
N PHE A 590 -19.34 -2.67 -28.88
CA PHE A 590 -18.53 -1.70 -29.64
C PHE A 590 -17.14 -2.29 -29.93
N TYR A 591 -16.76 -2.37 -31.20
CA TYR A 591 -15.50 -2.94 -31.64
C TYR A 591 -15.00 -2.27 -32.94
N THR A 592 -13.68 -2.15 -33.14
CA THR A 592 -13.15 -1.72 -34.45
C THR A 592 -13.18 -2.85 -35.46
N LYS A 593 -13.32 -2.58 -36.76
CA LYS A 593 -13.35 -3.59 -37.85
C LYS A 593 -12.30 -4.71 -37.74
N ARG A 594 -11.04 -4.36 -37.40
CA ARG A 594 -9.93 -5.31 -37.16
C ARG A 594 -10.12 -6.27 -35.95
N CYS A 595 -11.21 -6.12 -35.20
CA CYS A 595 -11.58 -6.93 -34.04
C CYS A 595 -12.93 -7.65 -34.20
N ALA A 596 -13.49 -7.66 -35.42
CA ALA A 596 -14.83 -8.20 -35.68
C ALA A 596 -14.93 -9.70 -35.34
N ASP A 597 -13.90 -10.49 -35.62
CA ASP A 597 -13.92 -11.93 -35.35
C ASP A 597 -13.79 -12.24 -33.86
N GLN A 598 -12.95 -11.52 -33.12
CA GLN A 598 -12.88 -11.62 -31.66
C GLN A 598 -14.20 -11.14 -31.00
N ALA A 599 -14.90 -10.17 -31.59
CA ALA A 599 -16.22 -9.75 -31.13
C ALA A 599 -17.28 -10.86 -31.35
N ARG A 600 -17.29 -11.50 -32.52
CA ARG A 600 -18.16 -12.65 -32.86
C ARG A 600 -17.88 -13.85 -31.97
N GLU A 601 -16.61 -14.22 -31.81
CA GLU A 601 -16.19 -15.36 -30.97
C GLU A 601 -16.52 -15.12 -29.50
N LEU A 602 -16.29 -13.90 -28.98
CA LEU A 602 -16.65 -13.51 -27.62
C LEU A 602 -18.17 -13.58 -27.39
N ALA A 603 -19.00 -12.96 -28.23
CA ALA A 603 -20.45 -12.96 -28.05
C ALA A 603 -21.02 -14.39 -28.12
N THR A 604 -20.57 -15.18 -29.09
CA THR A 604 -20.91 -16.60 -29.23
C THR A 604 -20.51 -17.41 -27.99
N THR A 605 -19.32 -17.15 -27.44
CA THR A 605 -18.84 -17.84 -26.23
C THR A 605 -19.60 -17.41 -24.98
N LEU A 606 -19.92 -16.11 -24.83
CA LEU A 606 -20.72 -15.59 -23.72
C LEU A 606 -22.10 -16.26 -23.67
N MET A 607 -22.83 -16.30 -24.79
CA MET A 607 -24.11 -17.01 -24.89
C MET A 607 -23.96 -18.50 -24.56
N ARG A 608 -22.90 -19.16 -25.06
CA ARG A 608 -22.63 -20.60 -24.81
C ARG A 608 -22.34 -20.92 -23.34
N VAL A 609 -21.73 -20.01 -22.57
CA VAL A 609 -21.39 -20.26 -21.15
C VAL A 609 -22.43 -19.72 -20.17
N ALA A 610 -23.48 -19.05 -20.64
CA ALA A 610 -24.47 -18.39 -19.79
C ALA A 610 -25.47 -19.36 -19.12
N GLY A 611 -25.84 -20.43 -19.82
CA GLY A 611 -26.82 -21.43 -19.36
C GLY A 611 -26.51 -22.01 -17.97
N PRO A 612 -25.31 -22.60 -17.74
CA PRO A 612 -24.91 -23.14 -16.43
C PRO A 612 -24.93 -22.10 -15.29
N ILE A 613 -24.61 -20.84 -15.60
CA ILE A 613 -24.64 -19.72 -14.64
C ILE A 613 -26.08 -19.28 -14.30
N GLY A 614 -27.08 -19.78 -15.03
CA GLY A 614 -28.50 -19.41 -14.90
C GLY A 614 -28.89 -18.15 -15.67
N MET A 615 -27.99 -17.61 -16.49
CA MET A 615 -28.14 -16.30 -17.14
C MET A 615 -28.63 -16.44 -18.58
N LYS A 616 -29.68 -15.70 -18.95
CA LYS A 616 -30.06 -15.52 -20.37
C LYS A 616 -29.24 -14.37 -20.96
N VAL A 617 -28.64 -14.61 -22.12
CA VAL A 617 -27.90 -13.60 -22.90
C VAL A 617 -28.44 -13.61 -24.33
N ASN A 618 -28.96 -12.46 -24.77
CA ASN A 618 -29.36 -12.26 -26.17
C ASN A 618 -28.15 -11.83 -27.03
N GLN A 619 -28.33 -11.79 -28.35
CA GLN A 619 -27.38 -11.13 -29.26
C GLN A 619 -27.21 -9.64 -28.90
N PRO A 620 -26.00 -9.07 -29.01
CA PRO A 620 -25.80 -7.63 -28.82
C PRO A 620 -26.31 -6.81 -30.00
N ALA A 621 -26.57 -5.53 -29.78
CA ALA A 621 -26.49 -4.52 -30.83
C ALA A 621 -25.03 -4.39 -31.28
N TRP A 622 -24.74 -4.75 -32.54
CA TRP A 622 -23.40 -4.73 -33.11
C TRP A 622 -23.03 -3.33 -33.58
N VAL A 623 -21.96 -2.76 -33.01
CA VAL A 623 -21.51 -1.40 -33.36
C VAL A 623 -20.06 -1.45 -33.84
N GLU A 624 -19.88 -1.63 -35.14
CA GLU A 624 -18.57 -1.55 -35.79
C GLU A 624 -18.08 -0.10 -35.86
N LEU A 625 -16.87 0.13 -35.38
CA LEU A 625 -16.21 1.42 -35.34
C LEU A 625 -15.16 1.53 -36.44
N LYS A 626 -15.20 2.66 -37.16
CA LYS A 626 -14.29 2.99 -38.27
C LYS A 626 -12.81 3.08 -37.87
N ASP A 627 -12.53 3.48 -36.63
CA ASP A 627 -11.19 3.67 -36.08
C ASP A 627 -11.21 3.53 -34.54
N ASP A 628 -10.03 3.53 -33.92
CA ASP A 628 -9.83 3.43 -32.46
C ASP A 628 -9.64 4.79 -31.76
N ARG A 629 -10.17 5.87 -32.35
CA ARG A 629 -10.12 7.21 -31.75
C ARG A 629 -11.17 7.37 -30.65
N THR A 630 -10.81 8.12 -29.63
CA THR A 630 -11.63 8.27 -28.42
C THR A 630 -12.97 8.95 -28.71
N GLU A 631 -12.99 9.88 -29.66
CA GLU A 631 -14.17 10.59 -30.14
C GLU A 631 -15.13 9.65 -30.89
N THR A 632 -14.59 8.65 -31.59
CA THR A 632 -15.38 7.65 -32.34
C THR A 632 -16.12 6.72 -31.37
N TYR A 633 -15.48 6.23 -30.31
CA TYR A 633 -16.18 5.48 -29.25
C TYR A 633 -17.23 6.36 -28.55
N VAL A 634 -16.83 7.54 -28.06
CA VAL A 634 -17.72 8.43 -27.30
C VAL A 634 -18.97 8.83 -28.10
N ARG A 635 -18.82 9.16 -29.39
CA ARG A 635 -19.96 9.51 -30.26
C ARG A 635 -20.92 8.35 -30.46
N ASN A 636 -20.41 7.16 -30.76
CA ASN A 636 -21.26 5.99 -31.02
C ASN A 636 -21.96 5.48 -29.75
N ILE A 637 -21.27 5.49 -28.60
CA ILE A 637 -21.89 5.17 -27.31
C ILE A 637 -22.99 6.19 -26.98
N LYS A 638 -22.74 7.50 -27.14
CA LYS A 638 -23.78 8.53 -26.96
C LYS A 638 -25.02 8.31 -27.83
N SER A 639 -24.82 7.99 -29.10
CA SER A 639 -25.92 7.69 -30.03
C SER A 639 -26.78 6.52 -29.54
N GLN A 640 -26.15 5.39 -29.21
CA GLN A 640 -26.84 4.20 -28.71
C GLN A 640 -27.53 4.41 -27.35
N CYS A 641 -26.94 5.21 -26.45
CA CYS A 641 -27.57 5.55 -25.16
C CYS A 641 -28.81 6.45 -25.33
N GLY A 642 -28.82 7.32 -26.36
CA GLY A 642 -29.93 8.23 -26.63
C GLY A 642 -31.08 7.64 -27.45
N ALA A 643 -30.86 6.55 -28.18
CA ALA A 643 -31.81 6.04 -29.17
C ALA A 643 -33.09 5.41 -28.58
N GLU A 644 -32.99 4.60 -27.51
CA GLU A 644 -34.14 3.78 -27.04
C GLU A 644 -34.32 3.72 -25.51
N GLY A 645 -33.38 4.22 -24.70
CA GLY A 645 -33.46 4.17 -23.23
C GLY A 645 -33.44 2.78 -22.57
N ARG A 646 -33.47 1.69 -23.35
CA ARG A 646 -33.55 0.28 -22.89
C ARG A 646 -32.19 -0.41 -22.67
N LEU A 647 -31.08 0.28 -22.94
CA LEU A 647 -29.74 -0.31 -22.97
C LEU A 647 -29.24 -0.65 -21.56
N GLN A 648 -29.15 -1.94 -21.24
CA GLN A 648 -28.73 -2.43 -19.92
C GLN A 648 -27.21 -2.37 -19.71
N MET A 649 -26.42 -2.45 -20.79
CA MET A 649 -24.97 -2.65 -20.70
C MET A 649 -24.22 -2.15 -21.94
N VAL A 650 -23.11 -1.43 -21.72
CA VAL A 650 -22.13 -1.04 -22.75
C VAL A 650 -20.91 -1.94 -22.67
N VAL A 651 -20.59 -2.69 -23.74
CA VAL A 651 -19.40 -3.54 -23.83
C VAL A 651 -18.48 -3.04 -24.94
N CYS A 652 -17.23 -2.71 -24.61
CA CYS A 652 -16.26 -2.16 -25.55
C CYS A 652 -15.02 -3.05 -25.66
N ILE A 653 -14.70 -3.51 -26.87
CA ILE A 653 -13.40 -4.13 -27.19
C ILE A 653 -12.43 -3.03 -27.61
N ILE A 654 -11.32 -2.89 -26.89
CA ILE A 654 -10.24 -1.93 -27.15
C ILE A 654 -8.94 -2.65 -27.49
N VAL A 655 -8.00 -1.96 -28.14
CA VAL A 655 -6.69 -2.53 -28.52
C VAL A 655 -5.57 -1.75 -27.86
N GLY A 656 -4.64 -2.47 -27.23
CA GLY A 656 -3.54 -1.88 -26.47
C GLY A 656 -3.97 -1.27 -25.13
N ASP A 657 -3.02 -0.65 -24.45
CA ASP A 657 -3.18 -0.11 -23.10
C ASP A 657 -3.66 1.36 -23.17
N ARG A 658 -4.91 1.56 -23.61
CA ARG A 658 -5.53 2.87 -23.85
C ARG A 658 -6.29 3.39 -22.62
N ASP A 659 -5.55 3.83 -21.61
CA ASP A 659 -6.10 4.41 -20.37
C ASP A 659 -6.93 5.67 -20.61
N ASP A 660 -6.61 6.44 -21.66
CA ASP A 660 -7.37 7.60 -22.12
C ASP A 660 -8.79 7.21 -22.57
N LEU A 661 -8.88 6.16 -23.39
CA LEU A 661 -10.13 5.62 -23.92
C LEU A 661 -10.96 4.94 -22.83
N TYR A 662 -10.31 4.15 -21.96
CA TYR A 662 -10.96 3.59 -20.78
C TYR A 662 -11.57 4.69 -19.89
N SER A 663 -10.82 5.78 -19.67
CA SER A 663 -11.29 6.93 -18.88
C SER A 663 -12.44 7.67 -19.55
N ALA A 664 -12.41 7.86 -20.87
CA ALA A 664 -13.50 8.48 -21.61
C ALA A 664 -14.80 7.63 -21.55
N ILE A 665 -14.68 6.31 -21.81
CA ILE A 665 -15.81 5.37 -21.71
C ILE A 665 -16.37 5.36 -20.29
N LYS A 666 -15.52 5.29 -19.25
CA LYS A 666 -15.99 5.27 -17.85
C LYS A 666 -16.61 6.60 -17.41
N LYS A 667 -16.05 7.77 -17.78
CA LYS A 667 -16.72 9.07 -17.52
C LYS A 667 -18.08 9.15 -18.20
N LEU A 668 -18.18 8.68 -19.44
CA LEU A 668 -19.44 8.67 -20.19
C LEU A 668 -20.50 7.80 -19.49
N CYS A 669 -20.15 6.55 -19.18
CA CYS A 669 -21.06 5.53 -18.63
C CYS A 669 -21.34 5.66 -17.12
N CYS A 670 -20.47 6.34 -16.36
CA CYS A 670 -20.64 6.49 -14.91
C CYS A 670 -21.13 7.88 -14.48
N VAL A 671 -21.06 8.90 -15.35
CA VAL A 671 -21.40 10.29 -14.99
C VAL A 671 -22.45 10.91 -15.92
N GLN A 672 -22.40 10.68 -17.24
CA GLN A 672 -23.32 11.31 -18.20
C GLN A 672 -24.54 10.44 -18.52
N PHE A 673 -24.34 9.15 -18.79
CA PHE A 673 -25.38 8.18 -19.11
C PHE A 673 -25.23 7.00 -18.14
N PRO A 674 -26.09 6.84 -17.11
CA PRO A 674 -25.86 5.93 -15.99
C PRO A 674 -26.13 4.46 -16.37
N ILE A 675 -25.26 3.90 -17.20
CA ILE A 675 -25.37 2.55 -17.77
C ILE A 675 -24.10 1.77 -17.42
N PRO A 676 -24.19 0.59 -16.78
CA PRO A 676 -23.03 -0.21 -16.45
C PRO A 676 -22.18 -0.57 -17.68
N SER A 677 -20.85 -0.69 -17.50
CA SER A 677 -19.92 -0.88 -18.63
C SER A 677 -18.77 -1.84 -18.39
N GLN A 678 -18.43 -2.58 -19.44
CA GLN A 678 -17.35 -3.56 -19.50
C GLN A 678 -16.39 -3.16 -20.62
N VAL A 679 -15.10 -3.04 -20.29
CA VAL A 679 -14.04 -2.76 -21.27
C VAL A 679 -13.13 -3.98 -21.32
N ILE A 680 -12.84 -4.46 -22.52
CA ILE A 680 -12.12 -5.71 -22.78
C ILE A 680 -10.96 -5.40 -23.72
N ASN A 681 -9.73 -5.73 -23.33
CA ASN A 681 -8.60 -5.63 -24.23
C ASN A 681 -8.64 -6.81 -25.22
N ALA A 682 -8.57 -6.55 -26.52
CA ALA A 682 -8.58 -7.56 -27.57
C ALA A 682 -7.53 -8.65 -27.31
N ARG A 683 -6.33 -8.29 -26.82
CA ARG A 683 -5.25 -9.22 -26.46
C ARG A 683 -5.68 -10.28 -25.45
N THR A 684 -6.60 -9.95 -24.54
CA THR A 684 -7.13 -10.88 -23.53
C THR A 684 -8.02 -11.96 -24.18
N ILE A 685 -8.78 -11.62 -25.21
CA ILE A 685 -9.70 -12.53 -25.90
C ILE A 685 -9.09 -13.20 -27.15
N SER A 686 -7.91 -12.77 -27.62
CA SER A 686 -7.20 -13.34 -28.78
C SER A 686 -6.64 -14.77 -28.60
N GLN A 687 -6.92 -15.46 -27.49
CA GLN A 687 -6.49 -16.84 -27.26
C GLN A 687 -7.70 -17.76 -27.10
N SER A 688 -8.25 -18.27 -28.20
CA SER A 688 -9.47 -19.10 -28.24
C SER A 688 -9.46 -20.27 -27.23
N ALA A 689 -8.31 -20.92 -27.05
CA ALA A 689 -8.12 -21.99 -26.05
C ALA A 689 -8.38 -21.56 -24.59
N LYS A 690 -8.31 -20.25 -24.27
CA LYS A 690 -8.64 -19.66 -22.97
C LYS A 690 -9.91 -18.80 -23.00
N LEU A 691 -10.48 -18.52 -24.17
CA LEU A 691 -11.62 -17.63 -24.32
C LEU A 691 -12.82 -18.11 -23.50
N LYS A 692 -13.04 -19.43 -23.36
CA LYS A 692 -14.13 -19.98 -22.54
C LYS A 692 -14.06 -19.53 -21.07
N SER A 693 -12.92 -19.68 -20.40
CA SER A 693 -12.76 -19.31 -18.98
C SER A 693 -12.70 -17.80 -18.77
N ILE A 694 -12.18 -17.06 -19.76
CA ILE A 694 -12.20 -15.59 -19.78
C ILE A 694 -13.64 -15.08 -19.94
N ALA A 695 -14.43 -15.63 -20.86
CA ALA A 695 -15.83 -15.30 -21.06
C ALA A 695 -16.69 -15.64 -19.83
N GLN A 696 -16.42 -16.77 -19.15
CA GLN A 696 -17.05 -17.10 -17.87
C GLN A 696 -16.77 -16.03 -16.80
N LYS A 697 -15.50 -15.64 -16.58
CA LYS A 697 -15.14 -14.55 -15.65
C LYS A 697 -15.81 -13.21 -16.03
N ILE A 698 -15.81 -12.87 -17.32
CA ILE A 698 -16.48 -11.65 -17.84
C ILE A 698 -17.98 -11.70 -17.59
N LEU A 699 -18.65 -12.84 -17.82
CA LEU A 699 -20.10 -12.93 -17.66
C LEU A 699 -20.55 -12.81 -16.20
N LEU A 700 -19.80 -13.43 -15.27
CA LEU A 700 -20.01 -13.24 -13.83
C LEU A 700 -19.85 -11.77 -13.42
N GLN A 701 -18.83 -11.08 -13.97
CA GLN A 701 -18.61 -9.64 -13.76
C GLN A 701 -19.72 -8.78 -14.37
N ILE A 702 -20.28 -9.16 -15.53
CA ILE A 702 -21.43 -8.48 -16.15
C ILE A 702 -22.66 -8.64 -15.25
N ASN A 703 -22.97 -9.85 -14.78
CA ASN A 703 -24.13 -10.11 -13.90
C ASN A 703 -24.08 -9.22 -12.64
N CYS A 704 -22.92 -9.14 -11.97
CA CYS A 704 -22.71 -8.24 -10.82
C CYS A 704 -22.98 -6.75 -11.15
N LYS A 705 -22.63 -6.32 -12.36
CA LYS A 705 -22.73 -4.92 -12.81
C LYS A 705 -24.16 -4.49 -13.13
N ILE A 706 -25.06 -5.43 -13.41
CA ILE A 706 -26.47 -5.18 -13.72
C ILE A 706 -27.42 -5.60 -12.58
N GLY A 707 -26.89 -5.88 -11.38
CA GLY A 707 -27.66 -6.14 -10.16
C GLY A 707 -27.87 -7.62 -9.79
N GLY A 708 -27.22 -8.54 -10.50
CA GLY A 708 -27.23 -9.97 -10.18
C GLY A 708 -26.37 -10.34 -8.97
N GLU A 709 -26.66 -11.50 -8.39
CA GLU A 709 -26.10 -12.02 -7.14
C GLU A 709 -25.48 -13.39 -7.39
N LEU A 710 -24.17 -13.56 -7.19
CA LEU A 710 -23.49 -14.81 -7.58
C LEU A 710 -23.64 -15.91 -6.52
N TRP A 711 -23.04 -15.68 -5.35
CA TRP A 711 -22.99 -16.62 -4.23
C TRP A 711 -23.03 -15.90 -2.88
N ARG A 712 -23.36 -16.62 -1.81
CA ARG A 712 -23.37 -16.14 -0.42
C ARG A 712 -22.69 -17.13 0.52
N VAL A 713 -22.33 -16.64 1.70
CA VAL A 713 -21.97 -17.45 2.87
C VAL A 713 -22.98 -17.13 3.97
N ASP A 714 -23.41 -18.14 4.73
CA ASP A 714 -24.38 -17.93 5.80
C ASP A 714 -23.80 -17.06 6.93
N ILE A 715 -24.55 -16.02 7.34
CA ILE A 715 -24.18 -15.10 8.42
C ILE A 715 -25.40 -15.00 9.36
N PRO A 716 -25.40 -15.68 10.53
CA PRO A 716 -26.57 -15.83 11.38
C PRO A 716 -26.86 -14.60 12.27
N LEU A 717 -26.77 -13.39 11.70
CA LEU A 717 -27.01 -12.12 12.39
C LEU A 717 -28.20 -11.40 11.75
N ARG A 718 -29.34 -11.36 12.46
CA ARG A 718 -30.57 -10.69 12.00
C ARG A 718 -30.45 -9.16 12.06
N SER A 719 -31.13 -8.48 11.13
CA SER A 719 -31.23 -7.02 11.01
C SER A 719 -29.86 -6.33 11.03
N LEU A 720 -29.02 -6.68 10.06
CA LEU A 720 -27.61 -6.32 9.97
C LEU A 720 -27.31 -5.55 8.69
N MET A 721 -26.60 -4.42 8.82
CA MET A 721 -25.91 -3.71 7.74
C MET A 721 -24.39 -3.84 7.93
N ILE A 722 -23.71 -4.37 6.92
CA ILE A 722 -22.24 -4.36 6.78
C ILE A 722 -21.84 -3.16 5.94
N ILE A 723 -20.84 -2.40 6.39
CA ILE A 723 -20.32 -1.20 5.72
C ILE A 723 -18.82 -1.36 5.45
N GLY A 724 -18.36 -0.91 4.28
CA GLY A 724 -16.96 -0.82 3.88
C GLY A 724 -16.56 0.61 3.53
N MET A 725 -15.41 1.03 4.03
CA MET A 725 -14.87 2.38 3.84
C MET A 725 -13.36 2.31 3.54
N ASP A 726 -12.90 2.96 2.47
CA ASP A 726 -11.48 3.10 2.08
C ASP A 726 -11.29 4.48 1.42
N VAL A 727 -10.09 5.07 1.57
CA VAL A 727 -9.76 6.37 0.97
C VAL A 727 -8.70 6.20 -0.12
N TYR A 728 -8.98 6.76 -1.29
CA TYR A 728 -8.01 6.85 -2.37
C TYR A 728 -7.30 8.22 -2.37
N HIS A 729 -5.98 8.19 -2.52
CA HIS A 729 -5.11 9.38 -2.63
C HIS A 729 -4.23 9.29 -3.87
N ASP A 730 -4.15 10.37 -4.65
CA ASP A 730 -3.11 10.56 -5.67
C ASP A 730 -2.10 11.64 -5.22
N PRO A 731 -0.98 11.25 -4.58
CA PRO A 731 0.09 12.18 -4.18
C PRO A 731 0.98 12.64 -5.34
N SER A 732 0.70 12.23 -6.59
CA SER A 732 1.44 12.71 -7.77
C SER A 732 0.82 13.97 -8.37
N ARG A 733 -0.52 14.09 -8.37
CA ARG A 733 -1.27 15.18 -9.02
C ARG A 733 -1.83 16.26 -8.09
N GLY A 734 -1.61 16.15 -6.78
CA GLY A 734 -2.19 17.08 -5.79
C GLY A 734 -3.73 17.03 -5.72
N MET A 735 -4.34 15.97 -6.24
CA MET A 735 -5.79 15.84 -6.37
C MET A 735 -6.48 15.60 -5.03
N ARG A 736 -7.78 15.94 -5.00
CA ARG A 736 -8.71 15.65 -3.90
C ARG A 736 -8.66 14.16 -3.50
N SER A 737 -8.70 13.91 -2.20
CA SER A 737 -8.83 12.53 -1.69
C SER A 737 -10.26 12.04 -1.95
N VAL A 738 -10.43 10.73 -2.17
CA VAL A 738 -11.74 10.18 -2.56
C VAL A 738 -12.15 9.06 -1.63
N LEU A 739 -13.24 9.28 -0.91
CA LEU A 739 -13.92 8.27 -0.11
C LEU A 739 -14.71 7.34 -1.04
N GLY A 740 -14.46 6.03 -0.95
CA GLY A 740 -15.40 5.01 -1.37
C GLY A 740 -16.14 4.45 -0.17
N PHE A 741 -17.46 4.47 -0.20
CA PHE A 741 -18.33 3.94 0.85
C PHE A 741 -19.29 2.91 0.24
N THR A 742 -19.42 1.74 0.86
CA THR A 742 -20.32 0.67 0.42
C THR A 742 -21.07 0.10 1.62
N ALA A 743 -22.37 -0.18 1.47
CA ALA A 743 -23.22 -0.73 2.53
C ALA A 743 -24.12 -1.84 1.98
N SER A 744 -24.27 -2.95 2.70
CA SER A 744 -25.19 -4.03 2.33
C SER A 744 -26.65 -3.61 2.58
N ILE A 745 -27.55 -3.84 1.62
CA ILE A 745 -28.95 -3.40 1.68
C ILE A 745 -30.00 -4.52 1.77
N ASN A 746 -29.58 -5.79 1.89
CA ASN A 746 -30.51 -6.90 2.10
C ASN A 746 -30.01 -7.90 3.17
N SER A 747 -30.94 -8.67 3.73
CA SER A 747 -30.70 -9.64 4.81
C SER A 747 -29.69 -10.74 4.47
N THR A 748 -29.50 -11.08 3.19
CA THR A 748 -28.49 -12.05 2.72
C THR A 748 -27.10 -11.45 2.52
N LEU A 749 -26.92 -10.14 2.72
CA LEU A 749 -25.65 -9.41 2.59
C LEU A 749 -25.02 -9.53 1.18
N THR A 750 -25.88 -9.58 0.16
CA THR A 750 -25.51 -9.78 -1.25
C THR A 750 -25.71 -8.52 -2.09
N LYS A 751 -26.74 -7.69 -1.83
CA LYS A 751 -26.94 -6.41 -2.53
C LYS A 751 -26.24 -5.27 -1.81
N TRP A 752 -25.69 -4.33 -2.57
CA TRP A 752 -24.85 -3.24 -2.07
C TRP A 752 -25.31 -1.88 -2.59
N TYR A 753 -25.44 -0.91 -1.68
CA TYR A 753 -25.53 0.52 -2.01
C TYR A 753 -24.15 1.16 -1.89
N SER A 754 -23.82 2.07 -2.81
CA SER A 754 -22.49 2.64 -2.96
C SER A 754 -22.52 4.16 -3.08
N ARG A 755 -21.58 4.83 -2.40
CA ARG A 755 -21.45 6.30 -2.35
C ARG A 755 -19.98 6.71 -2.47
N VAL A 756 -19.77 7.88 -3.08
CA VAL A 756 -18.47 8.52 -3.22
C VAL A 756 -18.56 9.93 -2.65
N VAL A 757 -17.48 10.41 -2.04
CA VAL A 757 -17.32 11.82 -1.64
C VAL A 757 -15.88 12.27 -1.90
N PHE A 758 -15.71 13.49 -2.43
CA PHE A 758 -14.40 14.10 -2.64
C PHE A 758 -14.04 15.03 -1.46
N GLN A 759 -12.84 14.84 -0.91
CA GLN A 759 -12.29 15.52 0.27
C GLN A 759 -11.01 16.29 -0.09
N MET A 760 -10.38 16.98 0.87
CA MET A 760 -9.16 17.76 0.60
C MET A 760 -7.97 16.84 0.24
N PRO A 761 -6.95 17.33 -0.49
CA PRO A 761 -5.79 16.51 -0.86
C PRO A 761 -5.01 15.98 0.35
N ASN A 762 -4.70 14.68 0.36
CA ASN A 762 -4.03 13.95 1.46
C ASN A 762 -4.82 13.84 2.79
N GLN A 763 -6.13 14.12 2.77
CA GLN A 763 -7.02 13.97 3.92
C GLN A 763 -7.46 12.50 4.09
N GLU A 764 -6.78 11.75 4.96
CA GLU A 764 -7.15 10.36 5.29
C GLU A 764 -8.37 10.28 6.21
N ILE A 765 -8.60 11.27 7.09
CA ILE A 765 -9.70 11.30 8.07
C ILE A 765 -10.95 11.96 7.47
N MET A 766 -12.11 11.31 7.59
CA MET A 766 -13.31 11.64 6.82
C MET A 766 -14.25 12.64 7.50
N ASP A 767 -14.64 13.71 6.79
CA ASP A 767 -15.52 14.79 7.31
C ASP A 767 -17.00 14.71 6.86
N SER A 768 -17.35 13.75 6.00
CA SER A 768 -18.62 13.77 5.25
C SER A 768 -19.40 12.46 5.31
N LEU A 769 -19.27 11.74 6.43
CA LEU A 769 -19.88 10.43 6.62
C LEU A 769 -21.42 10.46 6.64
N LYS A 770 -22.01 11.59 7.07
CA LYS A 770 -23.47 11.73 7.20
C LYS A 770 -24.22 11.51 5.88
N LEU A 771 -23.71 12.02 4.76
CA LEU A 771 -24.33 11.85 3.45
C LEU A 771 -24.40 10.37 3.05
N CYS A 772 -23.33 9.62 3.32
CA CYS A 772 -23.24 8.22 2.94
C CYS A 772 -24.13 7.32 3.81
N LEU A 773 -24.06 7.47 5.13
CA LEU A 773 -24.80 6.59 6.04
C LEU A 773 -26.32 6.86 6.01
N VAL A 774 -26.77 8.12 5.98
CA VAL A 774 -28.21 8.43 5.91
C VAL A 774 -28.83 7.89 4.61
N SER A 775 -28.18 8.07 3.46
CA SER A 775 -28.70 7.53 2.19
C SER A 775 -28.68 5.99 2.13
N SER A 776 -27.70 5.35 2.79
CA SER A 776 -27.66 3.89 2.90
C SER A 776 -28.75 3.33 3.83
N LEU A 777 -29.07 4.02 4.93
CA LEU A 777 -30.16 3.68 5.84
C LEU A 777 -31.53 3.86 5.19
N GLN A 778 -31.73 4.94 4.43
CA GLN A 778 -32.93 5.15 3.60
C GLN A 778 -33.10 3.99 2.60
N LYS A 779 -32.06 3.65 1.84
CA LYS A 779 -32.09 2.53 0.89
C LYS A 779 -32.35 1.17 1.55
N PHE A 780 -31.80 0.94 2.74
CA PHE A 780 -32.06 -0.28 3.51
C PHE A 780 -33.55 -0.34 3.94
N HIS A 781 -34.13 0.77 4.39
CA HIS A 781 -35.55 0.84 4.73
C HIS A 781 -36.46 0.65 3.50
N GLU A 782 -36.11 1.22 2.35
CA GLU A 782 -36.82 0.98 1.09
C GLU A 782 -36.88 -0.51 0.70
N VAL A 783 -35.80 -1.25 0.95
CA VAL A 783 -35.65 -2.66 0.53
C VAL A 783 -36.18 -3.67 1.54
N ASN A 784 -36.16 -3.35 2.84
CA ASN A 784 -36.51 -4.31 3.92
C ASN A 784 -37.76 -3.90 4.72
N HIS A 785 -38.25 -2.66 4.57
CA HIS A 785 -39.34 -2.07 5.35
C HIS A 785 -39.07 -1.96 6.88
N PHE A 786 -37.79 -2.02 7.27
CA PHE A 786 -37.30 -1.71 8.61
C PHE A 786 -35.86 -1.16 8.53
N LEU A 787 -35.40 -0.46 9.58
CA LEU A 787 -34.01 -0.02 9.71
C LEU A 787 -33.14 -1.11 10.38
N PRO A 788 -31.84 -1.21 10.06
CA PRO A 788 -30.99 -2.25 10.61
C PRO A 788 -30.74 -2.02 12.12
N GLU A 789 -30.97 -3.04 12.94
CA GLU A 789 -30.66 -3.03 14.39
C GLU A 789 -29.15 -2.94 14.65
N LYS A 790 -28.34 -3.49 13.74
CA LYS A 790 -26.90 -3.69 13.90
C LYS A 790 -26.16 -3.16 12.68
N ILE A 791 -25.13 -2.34 12.90
CA ILE A 791 -24.28 -1.76 11.86
C ILE A 791 -22.84 -2.14 12.15
N ILE A 792 -22.16 -2.79 11.22
CA ILE A 792 -20.76 -3.21 11.37
C ILE A 792 -19.93 -2.58 10.26
N VAL A 793 -19.02 -1.68 10.65
CA VAL A 793 -18.20 -0.87 9.75
C VAL A 793 -16.79 -1.42 9.69
N TYR A 794 -16.30 -1.72 8.49
CA TYR A 794 -14.90 -2.03 8.24
C TYR A 794 -14.21 -0.83 7.55
N ARG A 795 -13.20 -0.27 8.23
CA ARG A 795 -12.49 0.96 7.85
C ARG A 795 -11.04 0.65 7.47
N ASP A 796 -10.78 0.59 6.17
CA ASP A 796 -9.46 0.38 5.59
C ASP A 796 -8.70 1.72 5.42
N GLY A 797 -7.37 1.69 5.39
CA GLY A 797 -6.49 2.87 5.20
C GLY A 797 -5.74 3.39 6.44
N VAL A 798 -6.33 3.24 7.64
CA VAL A 798 -5.90 3.94 8.88
C VAL A 798 -4.69 3.29 9.57
N SER A 799 -3.72 4.10 10.03
CA SER A 799 -2.56 3.65 10.81
C SER A 799 -2.77 3.71 12.34
N ASP A 800 -1.94 3.01 13.12
CA ASP A 800 -2.02 2.96 14.60
C ASP A 800 -2.15 4.35 15.25
N GLY A 801 -1.37 5.33 14.78
CA GLY A 801 -1.38 6.71 15.30
C GLY A 801 -2.65 7.52 14.98
N GLN A 802 -3.59 6.95 14.24
CA GLN A 802 -4.87 7.57 13.86
C GLN A 802 -6.09 6.81 14.43
N LEU A 803 -5.90 5.67 15.11
CA LEU A 803 -7.00 4.88 15.69
C LEU A 803 -7.87 5.70 16.64
N LYS A 804 -7.24 6.52 17.51
CA LYS A 804 -7.96 7.45 18.39
C LYS A 804 -8.68 8.55 17.61
N THR A 805 -8.15 9.02 16.47
CA THR A 805 -8.86 9.98 15.61
C THR A 805 -10.10 9.37 14.97
N VAL A 806 -10.07 8.08 14.59
CA VAL A 806 -11.30 7.37 14.15
C VAL A 806 -12.32 7.32 15.30
N ALA A 807 -11.89 6.94 16.50
CA ALA A 807 -12.73 6.86 17.69
C ALA A 807 -13.39 8.20 18.06
N ASP A 808 -12.60 9.26 18.12
CA ASP A 808 -13.02 10.57 18.62
C ASP A 808 -13.71 11.45 17.56
N TYR A 809 -13.60 11.13 16.25
CA TYR A 809 -14.06 12.00 15.16
C TYR A 809 -14.86 11.31 14.03
N GLU A 810 -14.45 10.14 13.52
CA GLU A 810 -15.22 9.45 12.47
C GLU A 810 -16.47 8.76 13.07
N ILE A 811 -16.33 8.12 14.23
CA ILE A 811 -17.43 7.37 14.87
C ILE A 811 -18.59 8.29 15.34
N PRO A 812 -18.35 9.45 16.00
CA PRO A 812 -19.44 10.35 16.39
C PRO A 812 -20.23 10.92 15.21
N GLN A 813 -19.59 11.12 14.03
CA GLN A 813 -20.31 11.50 12.81
C GLN A 813 -21.28 10.42 12.34
N LEU A 814 -20.86 9.15 12.38
CA LEU A 814 -21.72 8.00 12.04
C LEU A 814 -22.89 7.88 13.02
N GLN A 815 -22.63 7.99 14.32
CA GLN A 815 -23.68 7.95 15.35
C GLN A 815 -24.68 9.12 15.21
N LYS A 816 -24.21 10.32 14.87
CA LYS A 816 -25.05 11.50 14.57
C LYS A 816 -25.91 11.36 13.30
N CYS A 817 -25.78 10.27 12.56
CA CYS A 817 -26.71 9.93 11.48
C CYS A 817 -28.03 9.35 12.03
N PHE A 818 -27.99 8.63 13.16
CA PHE A 818 -29.16 7.93 13.70
C PHE A 818 -30.26 8.89 14.13
N THR A 819 -29.90 10.08 14.64
CA THR A 819 -30.83 11.16 14.99
C THR A 819 -31.55 11.80 13.79
N THR A 820 -31.35 11.27 12.57
CA THR A 820 -32.12 11.63 11.36
C THR A 820 -33.37 10.74 11.21
N PHE A 821 -33.53 9.72 12.04
CA PHE A 821 -34.63 8.76 12.05
C PHE A 821 -35.25 8.72 13.44
N GLU A 822 -36.58 8.66 13.52
CA GLU A 822 -37.31 8.69 14.78
C GLU A 822 -37.06 7.41 15.61
N ASN A 823 -36.84 7.56 16.92
CA ASN A 823 -36.64 6.47 17.89
C ASN A 823 -35.57 5.42 17.51
N TYR A 824 -34.62 5.79 16.64
CA TYR A 824 -33.67 4.85 16.05
C TYR A 824 -32.33 4.80 16.79
N HIS A 825 -32.08 3.70 17.50
CA HIS A 825 -30.90 3.50 18.34
C HIS A 825 -30.19 2.16 18.03
N PRO A 826 -29.55 2.02 16.85
CA PRO A 826 -28.89 0.78 16.45
C PRO A 826 -27.60 0.53 17.23
N LYS A 827 -27.23 -0.75 17.35
CA LYS A 827 -25.93 -1.17 17.88
C LYS A 827 -24.87 -1.06 16.78
N MET A 828 -23.68 -0.56 17.11
CA MET A 828 -22.62 -0.30 16.14
C MET A 828 -21.30 -0.97 16.54
N VAL A 829 -20.64 -1.57 15.56
CA VAL A 829 -19.26 -2.08 15.67
C VAL A 829 -18.40 -1.41 14.60
N VAL A 830 -17.19 -0.99 14.94
CA VAL A 830 -16.25 -0.36 14.01
C VAL A 830 -14.91 -1.05 14.11
N ILE A 831 -14.46 -1.64 12.99
CA ILE A 831 -13.23 -2.42 12.88
C ILE A 831 -12.32 -1.75 11.85
N VAL A 832 -11.17 -1.26 12.29
CA VAL A 832 -10.11 -0.74 11.42
C VAL A 832 -9.34 -1.90 10.80
N VAL A 833 -9.09 -1.83 9.50
CA VAL A 833 -8.48 -2.89 8.68
C VAL A 833 -7.11 -2.44 8.18
N GLN A 834 -6.05 -3.12 8.63
CA GLN A 834 -4.67 -2.79 8.31
C GLN A 834 -4.03 -3.87 7.41
N LYS A 835 -4.01 -3.59 6.10
CA LYS A 835 -3.44 -4.47 5.06
C LYS A 835 -1.96 -4.22 4.73
N ARG A 836 -1.32 -3.22 5.35
CA ARG A 836 0.07 -2.78 5.11
C ARG A 836 0.88 -2.83 6.40
N ILE A 837 1.24 -4.04 6.80
CA ILE A 837 1.93 -4.36 8.06
C ILE A 837 3.21 -5.15 7.79
N SER A 838 4.19 -5.07 8.70
CA SER A 838 5.45 -5.84 8.64
C SER A 838 5.36 -7.22 9.31
N THR A 839 4.21 -7.57 9.89
CA THR A 839 3.97 -8.86 10.53
C THR A 839 3.86 -9.98 9.48
N ASN A 840 4.59 -11.07 9.68
CA ASN A 840 4.51 -12.33 8.94
C ASN A 840 4.16 -13.44 9.94
N ILE A 841 3.27 -14.36 9.55
CA ILE A 841 2.93 -15.57 10.32
C ILE A 841 3.42 -16.80 9.55
N TYR A 842 3.91 -17.79 10.30
CA TYR A 842 4.35 -19.10 9.81
C TYR A 842 3.61 -20.21 10.56
N SER A 843 3.30 -21.30 9.88
CA SER A 843 2.94 -22.58 10.51
C SER A 843 4.21 -23.29 10.95
N VAL A 844 4.19 -23.94 12.12
CA VAL A 844 5.34 -24.70 12.64
C VAL A 844 4.97 -26.18 12.71
N SER A 845 5.49 -26.98 11.77
CA SER A 845 5.21 -28.42 11.67
C SER A 845 6.51 -29.20 11.53
N GLY A 846 6.74 -30.21 12.38
CA GLY A 846 7.98 -31.01 12.37
C GLY A 846 9.27 -30.19 12.50
N GLY A 847 9.21 -29.02 13.15
CA GLY A 847 10.33 -28.07 13.25
C GLY A 847 10.59 -27.22 11.99
N ARG A 848 9.81 -27.40 10.92
CA ARG A 848 9.87 -26.60 9.67
C ARG A 848 8.90 -25.44 9.72
N PHE A 849 9.26 -24.34 9.06
CA PHE A 849 8.41 -23.16 8.95
C PHE A 849 7.75 -23.14 7.58
N GLU A 850 6.41 -23.16 7.58
CA GLU A 850 5.59 -23.27 6.37
C GLU A 850 4.54 -22.14 6.29
N THR A 851 3.88 -22.01 5.15
CA THR A 851 2.80 -21.02 4.96
C THR A 851 1.58 -21.45 5.79
N PRO A 852 1.01 -20.59 6.65
CA PRO A 852 -0.20 -20.96 7.40
C PRO A 852 -1.40 -21.14 6.47
N PRO A 853 -2.34 -22.05 6.78
CA PRO A 853 -3.54 -22.23 6.00
C PRO A 853 -4.46 -20.99 6.09
N PRO A 854 -5.34 -20.78 5.08
CA PRO A 854 -6.39 -19.78 5.15
C PRO A 854 -7.27 -19.97 6.39
N GLY A 855 -7.56 -18.88 7.09
CA GLY A 855 -8.31 -18.91 8.35
C GLY A 855 -7.45 -18.94 9.61
N THR A 856 -6.11 -18.97 9.52
CA THR A 856 -5.24 -18.77 10.69
C THR A 856 -5.44 -17.40 11.32
N VAL A 857 -5.70 -17.39 12.63
CA VAL A 857 -5.89 -16.23 13.51
C VAL A 857 -4.85 -16.23 14.64
N ILE A 858 -4.38 -15.05 15.01
CA ILE A 858 -3.64 -14.78 16.26
C ILE A 858 -4.22 -13.52 16.90
N ASP A 859 -4.64 -13.64 18.15
CA ASP A 859 -5.40 -12.62 18.91
C ASP A 859 -4.92 -12.46 20.37
N HIS A 860 -3.68 -12.88 20.63
CA HIS A 860 -2.94 -12.67 21.87
C HIS A 860 -1.43 -12.55 21.57
N THR A 861 -0.63 -12.24 22.60
CA THR A 861 0.86 -12.14 22.57
C THR A 861 1.43 -11.02 21.68
N VAL A 862 1.06 -10.96 20.40
CA VAL A 862 1.57 -10.02 19.38
C VAL A 862 0.61 -8.85 19.10
N THR A 863 -0.55 -8.87 19.73
CA THR A 863 -1.64 -7.90 19.72
C THR A 863 -1.39 -6.69 20.64
N ASN A 864 -2.23 -5.66 20.50
CA ASN A 864 -2.06 -4.32 21.07
C ASN A 864 -2.78 -4.18 22.41
N ARG A 865 -2.04 -3.94 23.51
CA ARG A 865 -2.58 -3.83 24.88
C ARG A 865 -3.82 -2.92 25.00
N GLY A 866 -3.88 -1.83 24.26
CA GLY A 866 -4.92 -0.81 24.38
C GLY A 866 -6.23 -1.06 23.63
N TRP A 867 -6.36 -2.13 22.84
CA TRP A 867 -7.53 -2.38 21.98
C TRP A 867 -7.91 -3.88 21.95
N VAL A 868 -9.10 -4.18 21.41
CA VAL A 868 -9.47 -5.55 21.04
C VAL A 868 -9.11 -5.77 19.57
N ASP A 869 -8.00 -6.45 19.33
CA ASP A 869 -7.41 -6.63 18.01
C ASP A 869 -7.04 -8.09 17.69
N PHE A 870 -6.95 -8.42 16.40
CA PHE A 870 -6.52 -9.74 15.92
C PHE A 870 -5.88 -9.67 14.53
N PHE A 871 -4.97 -10.61 14.26
CA PHE A 871 -4.44 -10.89 12.93
C PHE A 871 -5.20 -12.06 12.32
N LEU A 872 -5.58 -11.97 11.04
CA LEU A 872 -6.22 -13.06 10.29
C LEU A 872 -5.58 -13.20 8.91
N LEU A 873 -5.05 -14.39 8.61
CA LEU A 873 -4.60 -14.78 7.26
C LEU A 873 -5.79 -15.35 6.48
N ALA A 874 -6.62 -14.48 5.93
CA ALA A 874 -7.87 -14.88 5.29
C ALA A 874 -7.73 -15.56 3.91
N HIS A 875 -6.52 -15.75 3.37
CA HIS A 875 -6.31 -16.06 1.95
C HIS A 875 -5.10 -16.97 1.69
N HIS A 876 -5.16 -17.78 0.64
CA HIS A 876 -4.06 -18.68 0.25
C HIS A 876 -2.88 -17.91 -0.37
N VAL A 877 -1.69 -18.06 0.22
CA VAL A 877 -0.44 -17.44 -0.27
C VAL A 877 0.29 -18.43 -1.19
N ARG A 878 0.27 -18.16 -2.51
CA ARG A 878 0.94 -19.01 -3.53
C ARG A 878 2.48 -18.91 -3.52
N GLN A 879 3.04 -17.79 -3.07
CA GLN A 879 4.49 -17.52 -3.03
C GLN A 879 4.79 -16.49 -1.93
N GLY A 880 5.95 -16.61 -1.28
CA GLY A 880 6.36 -15.75 -0.17
C GLY A 880 5.80 -16.21 1.19
N CYS A 881 5.90 -15.35 2.19
CA CYS A 881 5.46 -15.62 3.56
C CYS A 881 3.97 -15.26 3.80
N GLY A 882 3.37 -15.85 4.85
CA GLY A 882 1.99 -15.57 5.25
C GLY A 882 1.83 -14.18 5.85
N ILE A 883 1.53 -13.16 5.04
CA ILE A 883 1.26 -11.79 5.54
C ILE A 883 -0.25 -11.66 5.87
N PRO A 884 -0.66 -11.66 7.15
CA PRO A 884 -2.06 -11.52 7.54
C PRO A 884 -2.61 -10.11 7.22
N THR A 885 -3.89 -9.91 7.52
CA THR A 885 -4.45 -8.57 7.74
C THR A 885 -4.69 -8.40 9.23
N HIS A 886 -4.38 -7.22 9.74
CA HIS A 886 -4.60 -6.85 11.14
C HIS A 886 -5.94 -6.10 11.27
N TYR A 887 -6.73 -6.44 12.29
CA TYR A 887 -8.08 -5.93 12.53
C TYR A 887 -8.16 -5.39 13.95
N VAL A 888 -8.50 -4.11 14.10
CA VAL A 888 -8.60 -3.44 15.41
C VAL A 888 -10.03 -3.00 15.64
N CYS A 889 -10.70 -3.52 16.66
CA CYS A 889 -12.03 -3.07 17.05
C CYS A 889 -11.91 -1.76 17.86
N VAL A 890 -12.50 -0.68 17.32
CA VAL A 890 -12.46 0.68 17.87
C VAL A 890 -13.76 1.03 18.61
N LEU A 891 -14.87 0.38 18.25
CA LEU A 891 -16.16 0.45 18.96
C LEU A 891 -16.88 -0.90 18.84
N ASN A 892 -17.59 -1.32 19.89
CA ASN A 892 -18.45 -2.52 19.89
C ASN A 892 -19.66 -2.36 20.84
N THR A 893 -20.66 -1.54 20.49
CA THR A 893 -21.92 -1.45 21.28
C THR A 893 -22.89 -2.60 20.97
N ALA A 894 -22.50 -3.52 20.08
CA ALA A 894 -23.24 -4.74 19.78
C ALA A 894 -22.90 -5.92 20.72
N ASN A 895 -21.88 -5.78 21.57
CA ASN A 895 -21.35 -6.83 22.43
C ASN A 895 -21.03 -8.14 21.66
N LEU A 896 -20.47 -8.00 20.46
CA LEU A 896 -19.96 -9.17 19.72
C LEU A 896 -18.70 -9.68 20.41
N SER A 897 -18.67 -10.97 20.76
CA SER A 897 -17.46 -11.62 21.26
C SER A 897 -16.35 -11.64 20.18
N PRO A 898 -15.08 -11.84 20.58
CA PRO A 898 -13.98 -11.96 19.61
C PRO A 898 -14.24 -13.03 18.54
N ASP A 899 -14.78 -14.19 18.91
CA ASP A 899 -15.20 -15.24 17.97
C ASP A 899 -16.20 -14.74 16.91
N HIS A 900 -17.20 -13.95 17.31
CA HIS A 900 -18.19 -13.40 16.38
C HIS A 900 -17.54 -12.41 15.41
N MET A 901 -16.65 -11.54 15.89
CA MET A 901 -15.94 -10.58 15.03
C MET A 901 -14.95 -11.27 14.08
N GLN A 902 -14.17 -12.24 14.57
CA GLN A 902 -13.20 -13.02 13.79
C GLN A 902 -13.90 -13.84 12.69
N ARG A 903 -14.95 -14.60 13.05
CA ARG A 903 -15.69 -15.42 12.08
C ARG A 903 -16.48 -14.59 11.07
N LEU A 904 -17.12 -13.49 11.48
CA LEU A 904 -17.78 -12.58 10.54
C LEU A 904 -16.77 -12.01 9.53
N THR A 905 -15.61 -11.57 10.02
CA THR A 905 -14.54 -11.03 9.16
C THR A 905 -14.08 -12.07 8.15
N TYR A 906 -13.88 -13.33 8.57
CA TYR A 906 -13.50 -14.41 7.66
C TYR A 906 -14.60 -14.75 6.64
N LYS A 907 -15.86 -14.84 7.06
CA LYS A 907 -17.01 -15.04 6.15
C LYS A 907 -17.08 -13.92 5.10
N LEU A 908 -16.90 -12.66 5.49
CA LEU A 908 -16.91 -11.52 4.55
C LEU A 908 -15.72 -11.50 3.58
N CYS A 909 -14.61 -12.17 3.89
CA CYS A 909 -13.51 -12.39 2.93
C CYS A 909 -13.87 -13.36 1.79
N HIS A 910 -14.98 -14.09 1.87
CA HIS A 910 -15.50 -14.96 0.80
C HIS A 910 -16.50 -14.23 -0.14
N MET A 911 -16.95 -13.01 0.20
CA MET A 911 -18.11 -12.36 -0.44
C MET A 911 -17.75 -11.40 -1.60
N TYR A 912 -16.53 -11.46 -2.14
CA TYR A 912 -16.05 -10.56 -3.21
C TYR A 912 -16.16 -11.21 -4.59
N TRP A 913 -17.24 -10.90 -5.30
CA TRP A 913 -17.68 -11.65 -6.49
C TRP A 913 -16.76 -11.57 -7.73
N ASN A 914 -15.82 -10.63 -7.77
CA ASN A 914 -14.82 -10.55 -8.85
C ASN A 914 -13.59 -11.46 -8.57
N TRP A 915 -13.69 -12.38 -7.60
CA TRP A 915 -12.74 -13.46 -7.33
C TRP A 915 -13.46 -14.66 -6.68
N PRO A 916 -13.62 -15.80 -7.36
CA PRO A 916 -14.26 -17.00 -6.81
C PRO A 916 -13.30 -17.75 -5.87
N GLY A 917 -12.99 -17.12 -4.75
CA GLY A 917 -12.08 -17.59 -3.72
C GLY A 917 -12.03 -16.59 -2.57
N THR A 918 -11.30 -16.90 -1.50
CA THR A 918 -11.10 -15.93 -0.41
C THR A 918 -10.16 -14.79 -0.82
N ILE A 919 -10.43 -13.57 -0.33
CA ILE A 919 -9.54 -12.41 -0.47
C ILE A 919 -8.97 -11.93 0.87
N ARG A 920 -7.88 -11.14 0.82
CA ARG A 920 -7.10 -10.72 2.00
C ARG A 920 -7.84 -9.76 2.97
N VAL A 921 -8.87 -9.06 2.52
CA VAL A 921 -9.67 -8.10 3.31
C VAL A 921 -11.16 -8.37 3.05
N PRO A 922 -12.08 -7.98 3.95
CA PRO A 922 -13.52 -8.15 3.72
C PRO A 922 -13.98 -7.58 2.38
N ALA A 923 -14.89 -8.28 1.71
CA ALA A 923 -15.55 -7.82 0.49
C ALA A 923 -16.05 -6.35 0.54
N PRO A 924 -16.72 -5.86 1.60
CA PRO A 924 -17.07 -4.44 1.75
C PRO A 924 -15.88 -3.50 1.53
N CYS A 925 -14.75 -3.71 2.23
CA CYS A 925 -13.53 -2.91 2.02
C CYS A 925 -13.01 -3.01 0.59
N LYS A 926 -13.08 -4.20 -0.02
CA LYS A 926 -12.59 -4.39 -1.40
C LYS A 926 -13.48 -3.69 -2.44
N TYR A 927 -14.80 -3.66 -2.21
CA TYR A 927 -15.73 -2.89 -3.04
C TYR A 927 -15.52 -1.38 -2.85
N ALA A 928 -15.41 -0.90 -1.60
CA ALA A 928 -15.10 0.50 -1.27
C ALA A 928 -13.79 0.97 -1.94
N HIS A 929 -12.73 0.16 -1.85
CA HIS A 929 -11.45 0.40 -2.51
C HIS A 929 -11.58 0.52 -4.03
N ARG A 930 -12.34 -0.38 -4.69
CA ARG A 930 -12.55 -0.34 -6.15
C ARG A 930 -13.33 0.90 -6.58
N LEU A 931 -14.37 1.27 -5.82
CA LEU A 931 -15.18 2.46 -6.03
C LEU A 931 -14.37 3.75 -5.86
N ALA A 932 -13.59 3.86 -4.78
CA ALA A 932 -12.68 4.98 -4.50
C ALA A 932 -11.62 5.12 -5.59
N PHE A 933 -10.98 4.00 -5.98
CA PHE A 933 -9.98 3.96 -7.03
C PHE A 933 -10.55 4.41 -8.38
N LEU A 934 -11.67 3.84 -8.85
CA LEU A 934 -12.29 4.25 -10.11
C LEU A 934 -12.64 5.75 -10.10
N SER A 935 -13.21 6.23 -9.00
CA SER A 935 -13.68 7.61 -8.90
C SER A 935 -12.54 8.62 -8.81
N GLY A 936 -11.47 8.31 -8.07
CA GLY A 936 -10.29 9.15 -7.93
C GLY A 936 -9.32 9.09 -9.10
N GLN A 937 -9.04 7.90 -9.63
CA GLN A 937 -8.05 7.68 -10.71
C GLN A 937 -8.63 7.94 -12.11
N THR A 938 -9.90 7.60 -12.35
CA THR A 938 -10.47 7.54 -13.71
C THR A 938 -11.56 8.58 -13.93
N LEU A 939 -12.54 8.71 -13.02
CA LEU A 939 -13.68 9.62 -13.22
C LEU A 939 -13.33 11.08 -12.89
N HIS A 940 -12.61 11.29 -11.78
CA HIS A 940 -12.39 12.59 -11.11
C HIS A 940 -13.70 13.33 -10.73
N HIS A 941 -14.82 12.60 -10.68
CA HIS A 941 -16.17 13.09 -10.41
C HIS A 941 -16.97 12.04 -9.61
N GLU A 942 -18.02 12.45 -8.91
CA GLU A 942 -18.96 11.50 -8.30
C GLU A 942 -19.73 10.73 -9.39
N PRO A 943 -19.91 9.40 -9.26
CA PRO A 943 -20.80 8.62 -10.11
C PRO A 943 -22.26 9.05 -9.99
N HIS A 944 -23.03 8.85 -11.06
CA HIS A 944 -24.45 9.18 -11.09
C HIS A 944 -25.28 8.29 -10.15
N ARG A 945 -26.24 8.87 -9.42
CA ARG A 945 -26.96 8.21 -8.31
C ARG A 945 -27.71 6.94 -8.71
N ALA A 946 -28.20 6.85 -9.94
CA ALA A 946 -28.87 5.65 -10.45
C ALA A 946 -27.96 4.40 -10.53
N LEU A 947 -26.63 4.56 -10.40
CA LEU A 947 -25.69 3.45 -10.33
C LEU A 947 -25.38 2.98 -8.90
N CYS A 948 -25.89 3.66 -7.86
CA CYS A 948 -25.52 3.37 -6.47
C CYS A 948 -25.83 1.94 -6.02
N GLU A 949 -26.88 1.31 -6.55
CA GLU A 949 -27.31 -0.06 -6.19
C GLU A 949 -26.60 -1.18 -6.98
N PHE A 950 -25.66 -0.83 -7.87
CA PHE A 950 -24.95 -1.78 -8.73
C PHE A 950 -23.46 -1.84 -8.41
N LEU A 951 -22.83 -3.00 -8.67
CA LEU A 951 -21.37 -3.16 -8.61
C LEU A 951 -20.69 -2.70 -9.92
N PHE A 952 -21.15 -1.56 -10.48
CA PHE A 952 -20.72 -1.01 -11.78
C PHE A 952 -19.21 -0.72 -11.88
N PHE A 953 -18.56 -0.58 -10.72
CA PHE A 953 -17.16 -0.22 -10.52
C PHE A 953 -16.18 -1.42 -10.48
N LEU A 954 -16.68 -2.65 -10.70
CA LEU A 954 -15.85 -3.86 -10.82
C LEU A 954 -15.05 -3.97 -12.12
#